data_AF-A0A932PNR0-F1
#
_entry.id   AF-A0A932PNR0-F1
#
_cell.length_a   1.000
_cell.length_b   1.000
_cell.length_c   1.000
_cell.angle_alpha   90.00
_cell.angle_beta   90.00
_cell.angle_gamma   90.00
#
_symmetry.space_group_name_H-M   'P 1'
#
loop_
_entity.id
_entity.type
_entity.pdbx_description
1 polymer ?
#
loop_
_entity_poly.entity_id
_entity_poly.type
_entity_poly.pdbx_seq_one_letter_code
_entity_poly.pdbx_strand_id
1 'polypeptide(L)'
;MRRSFLKAGFFAAGLLASSMAFPLQGQAPVRLTLAPELLVGDTAADPRLPAPSKLREAFEKKAAEAFPGQLMRLSADDMISPDERVLVLVPTLRAARLTREVTAGVIDRYEAVVVGDLSLLDPWTNANLFSATRMVAVGVDLGRSQAARREELLGQAFEAAVARWIEVCMAQLKTQAAPFVLDGGTLASPAAGLRGGIWPFGRERGVKRGTTLRGQGHFAKVTEVAPKYALIQDVADPGRKLPAGERYTLTVVDKPAERPEPTVALAWRGEPPRPPQGSHLRTLDADGFLGLLGNYLSQAGGLRLLPGDPRRPAARAQMQRLHDHIARHSQLTQANFLSLEQRETAQAAKETPDRRVDLGLLGAYHGTRRKADGSLEHYYRIQMGAAIFPRVGEGDAACYPLRAFLEHTEELAQVEQAGIRELDANAAWFTVCRNAVIRLAAKVQADLLAIPSSDLAWQEGGIDAQRQPRWKAAAPARFTPLQWFRPAGELKDSAGRSLGPLLLPQAPAKGFLNLSVLPGEKTAPGDVLRFSGSAAPEPLVAMAPPLVENQPAWLPEARWLAPMAAQALMGPGSCRFLLVEEASSGPRMVLQASALASATQGDTTTFTGQWRLRLQSEGAEPLMKAGLQTDHAQKLENPAQALRPLDTGAWAMDYLRDTLRRLAESAAKKNLNQAVLASQQEPR
;
A
#
# COMPACT_ATOMS: atom_id res chain seq x y z
N MET A 1 -38.55 -59.21 -5.59
CA MET A 1 -39.86 -59.60 -5.02
C MET A 1 -40.51 -58.40 -4.36
N ARG A 2 -41.83 -58.31 -4.50
CA ARG A 2 -42.72 -57.20 -4.12
C ARG A 2 -42.95 -57.08 -2.60
N ARG A 3 -43.25 -55.82 -2.19
CA ARG A 3 -44.15 -55.34 -1.11
C ARG A 3 -43.66 -55.25 0.35
N SER A 4 -43.39 -54.00 0.73
CA SER A 4 -44.17 -53.14 1.65
C SER A 4 -44.74 -53.73 2.95
N PHE A 5 -44.42 -53.09 4.08
CA PHE A 5 -45.43 -52.51 4.99
C PHE A 5 -44.86 -51.29 5.73
N LEU A 6 -45.56 -50.16 5.58
CA LEU A 6 -45.46 -48.97 6.44
C LEU A 6 -46.14 -49.27 7.79
N LYS A 7 -45.60 -48.74 8.88
CA LYS A 7 -46.39 -48.01 9.89
C LYS A 7 -45.51 -47.01 10.66
N ALA A 8 -46.09 -45.83 10.82
CA ALA A 8 -45.50 -44.60 11.32
C ALA A 8 -45.25 -44.62 12.84
N GLY A 9 -44.29 -43.80 13.27
CA GLY A 9 -44.04 -43.43 14.66
C GLY A 9 -43.02 -42.29 14.72
N PHE A 10 -43.53 -41.05 14.65
CA PHE A 10 -42.79 -39.81 14.90
C PHE A 10 -42.18 -39.81 16.32
N PHE A 11 -40.89 -39.47 16.43
CA PHE A 11 -40.24 -38.52 17.36
C PHE A 11 -38.76 -38.90 17.58
N ALA A 12 -37.92 -37.87 17.75
CA ALA A 12 -36.49 -37.91 18.11
C ALA A 12 -35.47 -38.06 16.97
N ALA A 13 -35.35 -37.02 16.14
CA ALA A 13 -34.09 -36.64 15.51
C ALA A 13 -33.75 -35.22 15.98
N GLY A 14 -33.07 -35.13 17.12
CA GLY A 14 -32.54 -33.89 17.68
C GLY A 14 -31.47 -34.26 18.70
N LEU A 15 -30.36 -33.51 18.69
CA LEU A 15 -29.11 -33.72 19.43
C LEU A 15 -28.06 -34.60 18.75
N LEU A 16 -27.41 -34.03 17.74
CA LEU A 16 -25.95 -34.11 17.54
C LEU A 16 -25.48 -32.86 16.75
N ALA A 17 -25.89 -31.68 17.23
CA ALA A 17 -25.24 -30.41 16.89
C ALA A 17 -24.45 -30.00 18.14
N SER A 18 -23.24 -30.52 18.27
CA SER A 18 -22.31 -30.14 19.33
C SER A 18 -21.85 -28.71 19.08
N SER A 19 -22.60 -27.80 19.69
CA SER A 19 -22.18 -26.49 20.16
C SER A 19 -20.71 -26.52 20.61
N MET A 20 -19.82 -25.87 19.87
CA MET A 20 -18.71 -25.19 20.52
C MET A 20 -19.31 -24.02 21.28
N ALA A 21 -19.68 -24.31 22.52
CA ALA A 21 -20.06 -23.32 23.51
C ALA A 21 -18.83 -22.43 23.76
N PHE A 22 -18.93 -21.18 23.30
CA PHE A 22 -18.15 -20.08 23.85
C PHE A 22 -18.41 -20.04 25.36
N PRO A 23 -17.39 -20.07 26.22
CA PRO A 23 -17.64 -19.90 27.63
C PRO A 23 -17.98 -18.43 27.91
N LEU A 24 -19.18 -18.29 28.48
CA LEU A 24 -19.63 -17.34 29.51
C LEU A 24 -19.91 -15.87 29.15
N GLN A 25 -21.17 -15.52 29.44
CA GLN A 25 -21.80 -14.21 29.43
C GLN A 25 -20.95 -13.10 30.07
N GLY A 26 -20.80 -12.01 29.32
CA GLY A 26 -20.29 -10.73 29.81
C GLY A 26 -19.63 -9.90 28.71
N GLN A 27 -20.40 -9.49 27.70
CA GLN A 27 -20.01 -8.67 26.54
C GLN A 27 -19.12 -9.39 25.50
N ALA A 28 -19.46 -9.21 24.22
CA ALA A 28 -18.59 -9.66 23.13
C ALA A 28 -17.20 -9.00 23.27
N PRO A 29 -16.08 -9.72 23.07
CA PRO A 29 -14.73 -9.22 23.34
C PRO A 29 -14.26 -8.09 22.41
N VAL A 30 -15.12 -7.65 21.48
CA VAL A 30 -14.87 -6.55 20.55
C VAL A 30 -16.17 -5.77 20.35
N ARG A 31 -16.09 -4.46 20.53
CA ARG A 31 -17.15 -3.53 20.10
C ARG A 31 -16.70 -2.83 18.83
N LEU A 32 -17.66 -2.56 17.95
CA LEU A 32 -17.46 -1.79 16.74
C LEU A 32 -17.99 -0.40 16.98
N THR A 33 -17.29 0.62 16.49
CA THR A 33 -17.85 1.96 16.39
C THR A 33 -17.72 2.46 14.97
N LEU A 34 -18.69 3.23 14.51
CA LEU A 34 -18.65 3.85 13.20
C LEU A 34 -17.98 5.21 13.30
N ALA A 35 -17.15 5.56 12.33
CA ALA A 35 -16.64 6.92 12.21
C ALA A 35 -17.78 7.96 12.25
N PRO A 36 -17.60 9.11 12.92
CA PRO A 36 -18.65 10.14 13.07
C PRO A 36 -19.13 10.71 11.74
N GLU A 37 -18.29 10.65 10.71
CA GLU A 37 -18.58 11.11 9.37
C GLU A 37 -18.10 10.03 8.39
N LEU A 38 -18.85 9.81 7.31
CA LEU A 38 -18.34 9.06 6.17
C LEU A 38 -17.23 9.88 5.51
N LEU A 39 -16.10 9.26 5.23
CA LEU A 39 -15.02 9.93 4.51
C LEU A 39 -15.42 10.07 3.04
N VAL A 40 -15.55 11.28 2.53
CA VAL A 40 -15.72 11.51 1.08
C VAL A 40 -14.39 11.99 0.52
N GLY A 41 -13.69 11.06 -0.12
CA GLY A 41 -12.45 11.32 -0.82
C GLY A 41 -12.65 11.90 -2.21
N ASP A 42 -13.88 12.02 -2.72
CA ASP A 42 -14.16 12.48 -4.09
C ASP A 42 -14.55 13.96 -4.14
N THR A 43 -13.66 14.83 -4.65
CA THR A 43 -13.92 16.27 -4.81
C THR A 43 -14.92 16.62 -5.90
N ALA A 44 -15.27 15.66 -6.76
CA ALA A 44 -16.14 15.89 -7.91
C ALA A 44 -17.24 14.84 -8.02
N ALA A 45 -17.73 14.33 -6.88
CA ALA A 45 -18.84 13.39 -6.83
C ALA A 45 -20.06 13.92 -7.61
N ASP A 46 -20.78 13.03 -8.31
CA ASP A 46 -22.03 13.38 -8.99
C ASP A 46 -23.00 14.03 -7.98
N PRO A 47 -23.61 15.19 -8.30
CA PRO A 47 -24.47 15.92 -7.36
C PRO A 47 -25.71 15.13 -6.92
N ARG A 48 -26.07 14.06 -7.65
CA ARG A 48 -27.20 13.18 -7.31
C ARG A 48 -26.86 12.14 -6.25
N LEU A 49 -25.59 12.03 -5.87
CA LEU A 49 -25.18 11.17 -4.77
C LEU A 49 -25.85 11.64 -3.46
N PRO A 50 -26.38 10.73 -2.63
CA PRO A 50 -26.95 11.12 -1.34
C PRO A 50 -25.95 11.87 -0.45
N ALA A 51 -26.46 12.80 0.36
CA ALA A 51 -25.64 13.57 1.28
C ALA A 51 -24.84 12.64 2.24
N PRO A 52 -23.61 13.01 2.65
CA PRO A 52 -22.76 12.18 3.50
C PRO A 52 -23.42 11.71 4.80
N SER A 53 -24.31 12.52 5.39
CA SER A 53 -25.10 12.14 6.57
C SER A 53 -26.03 10.96 6.31
N LYS A 54 -26.79 11.00 5.21
CA LYS A 54 -27.67 9.89 4.79
C LYS A 54 -26.88 8.62 4.47
N LEU A 55 -25.72 8.76 3.82
CA LEU A 55 -24.84 7.63 3.52
C LEU A 55 -24.32 6.98 4.81
N ARG A 56 -23.92 7.79 5.80
CA ARG A 56 -23.50 7.30 7.12
C ARG A 56 -24.64 6.59 7.84
N GLU A 57 -25.85 7.15 7.86
CA GLU A 57 -27.03 6.54 8.49
C GLU A 57 -27.36 5.18 7.84
N ALA A 58 -27.32 5.08 6.51
CA ALA A 58 -27.52 3.83 5.80
C ALA A 58 -26.44 2.79 6.17
N PHE A 59 -25.19 3.23 6.30
CA PHE A 59 -24.08 2.38 6.73
C PHE A 59 -24.26 1.91 8.18
N GLU A 60 -24.59 2.81 9.10
CA GLU A 60 -24.82 2.52 10.52
C GLU A 60 -25.94 1.50 10.70
N LYS A 61 -27.07 1.70 10.01
CA LYS A 61 -28.19 0.76 10.01
C LYS A 61 -27.74 -0.65 9.55
N LYS A 62 -27.03 -0.73 8.43
CA LYS A 62 -26.55 -2.01 7.90
C LYS A 62 -25.48 -2.66 8.77
N ALA A 63 -24.60 -1.87 9.40
CA ALA A 63 -23.62 -2.38 10.35
C ALA A 63 -24.29 -2.91 11.62
N ALA A 64 -25.32 -2.24 12.14
CA ALA A 64 -26.10 -2.71 13.28
C ALA A 64 -26.85 -4.02 12.96
N GLU A 65 -27.41 -4.14 11.75
CA GLU A 65 -28.00 -5.38 11.25
C GLU A 65 -26.97 -6.51 11.14
N ALA A 66 -25.76 -6.21 10.66
CA ALA A 66 -24.69 -7.19 10.46
C ALA A 66 -24.02 -7.65 11.77
N PHE A 67 -23.93 -6.76 12.77
CA PHE A 67 -23.30 -6.99 14.07
C PHE A 67 -24.20 -6.58 15.25
N PRO A 68 -25.32 -7.30 15.49
CA PRO A 68 -26.28 -6.94 16.53
C PRO A 68 -25.64 -6.89 17.92
N GLY A 69 -25.83 -5.78 18.64
CA GLY A 69 -25.31 -5.58 20.00
C GLY A 69 -23.80 -5.33 20.10
N GLN A 70 -23.08 -5.26 18.98
CA GLN A 70 -21.65 -4.96 18.96
C GLN A 70 -21.34 -3.53 18.50
N LEU A 71 -22.24 -2.90 17.73
CA LEU A 71 -22.10 -1.53 17.28
C LEU A 71 -22.45 -0.56 18.43
N MET A 72 -21.51 0.31 18.79
CA MET A 72 -21.68 1.34 19.81
C MET A 72 -21.47 2.74 19.23
N ARG A 73 -22.18 3.72 19.79
CA ARG A 73 -22.01 5.14 19.50
C ARG A 73 -21.20 5.78 20.61
N LEU A 74 -20.03 6.33 20.29
CA LEU A 74 -19.19 7.03 21.27
C LEU A 74 -19.92 8.27 21.79
N SER A 75 -20.13 8.34 23.10
CA SER A 75 -20.82 9.43 23.79
C SER A 75 -20.22 9.65 25.18
N ALA A 76 -20.69 10.66 25.92
CA ALA A 76 -20.27 10.86 27.32
C ALA A 76 -20.74 9.71 28.24
N ASP A 77 -21.86 9.08 27.88
CA ASP A 77 -22.46 7.98 28.63
C ASP A 77 -21.92 6.60 28.18
N ASP A 78 -21.41 6.51 26.95
CA ASP A 78 -20.86 5.30 26.32
C ASP A 78 -19.35 5.47 26.05
N MET A 79 -18.58 5.70 27.11
CA MET A 79 -17.14 5.84 27.04
C MET A 79 -16.45 4.50 26.77
N ILE A 80 -15.35 4.54 26.01
CA ILE A 80 -14.47 3.39 25.81
C ILE A 80 -13.77 3.10 27.13
N SER A 81 -14.20 2.02 27.79
CA SER A 81 -13.48 1.50 28.94
C SER A 81 -12.06 1.11 28.51
N PRO A 82 -11.05 1.27 29.37
CA PRO A 82 -9.68 0.82 29.10
C PRO A 82 -9.62 -0.68 28.76
N ASP A 83 -10.63 -1.41 29.23
CA ASP A 83 -10.82 -2.85 29.08
C ASP A 83 -11.53 -3.29 27.78
N GLU A 84 -12.15 -2.34 27.05
CA GLU A 84 -12.92 -2.59 25.84
C GLU A 84 -12.08 -2.30 24.59
N ARG A 85 -11.79 -3.33 23.78
CA ARG A 85 -11.19 -3.10 22.45
C ARG A 85 -12.29 -2.67 21.48
N VAL A 86 -12.37 -1.35 21.27
CA VAL A 86 -13.25 -0.74 20.28
C VAL A 86 -12.51 -0.63 18.95
N LEU A 87 -13.02 -1.29 17.92
CA LEU A 87 -12.52 -1.15 16.56
C LEU A 87 -13.39 -0.16 15.78
N VAL A 88 -12.76 0.61 14.90
CA VAL A 88 -13.43 1.71 14.22
C VAL A 88 -13.67 1.32 12.76
N LEU A 89 -14.93 1.26 12.37
CA LEU A 89 -15.35 1.16 10.98
C LEU A 89 -15.25 2.54 10.33
N VAL A 90 -14.42 2.63 9.30
CA VAL A 90 -14.21 3.84 8.51
C VAL A 90 -14.68 3.57 7.09
N PRO A 91 -15.95 3.89 6.76
CA PRO A 91 -16.40 3.89 5.38
C PRO A 91 -15.84 5.12 4.65
N THR A 92 -15.28 4.88 3.48
CA THR A 92 -14.75 5.92 2.60
C THR A 92 -15.35 5.80 1.22
N LEU A 93 -15.97 6.86 0.73
CA LEU A 93 -16.37 6.98 -0.66
C LEU A 93 -15.21 7.60 -1.46
N ARG A 94 -14.70 6.87 -2.44
CA ARG A 94 -13.56 7.29 -3.29
C ARG A 94 -14.01 7.90 -4.61
N ALA A 95 -15.14 7.45 -5.14
CA ALA A 95 -15.70 8.00 -6.36
C ALA A 95 -17.21 7.77 -6.47
N ALA A 96 -17.93 8.75 -7.00
CA ALA A 96 -19.28 8.60 -7.51
C ALA A 96 -19.39 9.22 -8.90
N ARG A 97 -19.58 8.40 -9.93
CA ARG A 97 -19.63 8.82 -11.34
C ARG A 97 -20.89 8.32 -12.00
N LEU A 98 -21.39 9.10 -12.95
CA LEU A 98 -22.44 8.68 -13.85
C LEU A 98 -21.82 8.44 -15.22
N THR A 99 -21.98 7.24 -15.76
CA THR A 99 -21.63 6.95 -17.14
C THR A 99 -22.89 6.92 -17.99
N ARG A 100 -22.83 7.51 -19.18
CA ARG A 100 -23.93 7.48 -20.14
C ARG A 100 -23.53 6.69 -21.37
N GLU A 101 -24.48 5.91 -21.83
CA GLU A 101 -24.40 5.10 -23.03
C GLU A 101 -25.67 5.27 -23.85
N VAL A 102 -25.52 5.61 -25.12
CA VAL A 102 -26.66 5.81 -26.02
C VAL A 102 -26.87 4.53 -26.81
N THR A 103 -28.03 3.89 -26.66
CA THR A 103 -28.38 2.67 -27.41
C THR A 103 -29.41 3.00 -28.49
N ALA A 104 -29.00 2.91 -29.76
CA ALA A 104 -29.86 2.99 -30.94
C ALA A 104 -30.83 4.20 -30.96
N GLY A 105 -30.38 5.39 -30.52
CA GLY A 105 -31.09 6.68 -30.68
C GLY A 105 -32.43 6.85 -29.93
N VAL A 106 -32.88 5.85 -29.18
CA VAL A 106 -34.20 5.85 -28.50
C VAL A 106 -34.09 5.60 -26.99
N ILE A 107 -33.05 4.91 -26.52
CA ILE A 107 -32.83 4.59 -25.11
C ILE A 107 -31.46 5.08 -24.68
N ASP A 108 -31.43 5.95 -23.67
CA ASP A 108 -30.22 6.31 -22.95
C ASP A 108 -30.04 5.35 -21.76
N ARG A 109 -28.96 4.58 -21.74
CA ARG A 109 -28.55 3.80 -20.57
C ARG A 109 -27.60 4.63 -19.72
N TYR A 110 -27.93 4.78 -18.45
CA TYR A 110 -27.09 5.44 -17.47
C TYR A 110 -26.62 4.41 -16.45
N GLU A 111 -25.35 4.46 -16.05
CA GLU A 111 -24.86 3.65 -14.92
C GLU A 111 -24.32 4.56 -13.81
N ALA A 112 -24.91 4.44 -12.63
CA ALA A 112 -24.41 5.04 -11.41
C ALA A 112 -23.30 4.15 -10.86
N VAL A 113 -22.07 4.65 -10.89
CA VAL A 113 -20.87 3.95 -10.45
C VAL A 113 -20.41 4.52 -9.13
N VAL A 114 -20.32 3.66 -8.11
CA VAL A 114 -19.81 3.99 -6.78
C VAL A 114 -18.56 3.17 -6.52
N VAL A 115 -17.48 3.85 -6.12
CA VAL A 115 -16.25 3.24 -5.63
C VAL A 115 -16.06 3.69 -4.19
N GLY A 116 -15.88 2.75 -3.27
CA GLY A 116 -15.60 3.06 -1.88
C GLY A 116 -14.89 1.92 -1.16
N ASP A 117 -14.27 2.24 -0.04
CA ASP A 117 -13.62 1.30 0.86
C ASP A 117 -14.23 1.29 2.25
N LEU A 118 -14.06 0.15 2.91
CA LEU A 118 -14.29 -0.03 4.33
C LEU A 118 -12.97 -0.43 4.97
N SER A 119 -12.50 0.41 5.90
CA SER A 119 -11.38 0.07 6.77
C SER A 119 -11.87 -0.25 8.18
N LEU A 120 -11.30 -1.28 8.80
CA LEU A 120 -11.47 -1.58 10.23
C LEU A 120 -10.18 -1.20 10.93
N LEU A 121 -10.18 -0.10 11.66
CA LEU A 121 -8.99 0.42 12.32
C LEU A 121 -9.00 0.03 13.80
N ASP A 122 -7.84 -0.39 14.30
CA ASP A 122 -7.54 -0.32 15.71
C ASP A 122 -7.11 1.13 16.04
N PRO A 123 -7.90 1.90 16.80
CA PRO A 123 -7.56 3.30 17.07
C PRO A 123 -6.30 3.48 17.91
N TRP A 124 -5.88 2.46 18.66
CA TRP A 124 -4.74 2.55 19.56
C TRP A 124 -3.41 2.38 18.84
N THR A 125 -3.38 1.55 17.81
CA THR A 125 -2.20 1.29 16.99
C THR A 125 -2.26 1.95 15.61
N ASN A 126 -3.42 2.50 15.26
CA ASN A 126 -3.81 2.88 13.91
C ASN A 126 -3.61 1.75 12.88
N ALA A 127 -3.54 0.51 13.35
CA ALA A 127 -3.40 -0.64 12.49
C ALA A 127 -4.72 -0.84 11.75
N ASN A 128 -4.63 -0.93 10.43
CA ASN A 128 -5.74 -1.39 9.64
C ASN A 128 -5.80 -2.91 9.72
N LEU A 129 -6.86 -3.39 10.34
CA LEU A 129 -7.12 -4.80 10.60
C LEU A 129 -7.85 -5.44 9.42
N PHE A 130 -8.54 -4.65 8.61
CA PHE A 130 -9.27 -5.11 7.44
C PHE A 130 -9.54 -3.95 6.50
N SER A 131 -9.19 -4.12 5.22
CA SER A 131 -9.56 -3.20 4.15
C SER A 131 -10.34 -3.95 3.09
N ALA A 132 -11.51 -3.45 2.72
CA ALA A 132 -12.21 -3.86 1.52
C ALA A 132 -12.56 -2.64 0.67
N THR A 133 -11.93 -2.48 -0.48
CA THR A 133 -12.41 -1.53 -1.49
C THR A 133 -13.34 -2.25 -2.44
N ARG A 134 -14.42 -1.61 -2.91
CA ARG A 134 -15.37 -2.18 -3.88
C ARG A 134 -15.86 -1.14 -4.86
N MET A 135 -16.05 -1.57 -6.10
CA MET A 135 -16.74 -0.81 -7.14
C MET A 135 -18.06 -1.50 -7.45
N VAL A 136 -19.15 -0.74 -7.43
CA VAL A 136 -20.49 -1.19 -7.76
C VAL A 136 -21.05 -0.27 -8.84
N ALA A 137 -21.71 -0.86 -9.84
CA ALA A 137 -22.45 -0.13 -10.86
C ALA A 137 -23.91 -0.59 -10.85
N VAL A 138 -24.84 0.36 -10.95
CA VAL A 138 -26.27 0.11 -11.11
C VAL A 138 -26.76 0.89 -12.33
N GLY A 139 -27.36 0.16 -13.27
CA GLY A 139 -27.85 0.70 -14.54
C GLY A 139 -29.32 1.12 -14.48
N VAL A 140 -29.66 2.18 -15.21
CA VAL A 140 -31.03 2.64 -15.47
C VAL A 140 -31.16 2.94 -16.97
N ASP A 141 -32.12 2.31 -17.61
CA ASP A 141 -32.47 2.57 -19.01
C ASP A 141 -33.60 3.61 -19.05
N LEU A 142 -33.37 4.73 -19.73
CA LEU A 142 -34.31 5.85 -19.85
C LEU A 142 -34.74 6.04 -21.30
N GLY A 143 -36.03 5.82 -21.56
CA GLY A 143 -36.67 6.18 -22.83
C GLY A 143 -37.20 7.62 -22.83
N ARG A 144 -37.65 8.11 -23.99
CA ARG A 144 -38.21 9.48 -24.16
C ARG A 144 -39.36 9.80 -23.18
N SER A 145 -40.21 8.84 -22.85
CA SER A 145 -41.34 9.01 -21.94
C SER A 145 -40.95 9.25 -20.48
N GLN A 146 -39.71 8.92 -20.10
CA GLN A 146 -39.20 9.04 -18.73
C GLN A 146 -38.27 10.26 -18.56
N ALA A 147 -38.07 11.07 -19.60
CA ALA A 147 -37.19 12.23 -19.58
C ALA A 147 -37.51 13.22 -18.44
N ALA A 148 -38.80 13.41 -18.12
CA ALA A 148 -39.25 14.28 -17.04
C ALA A 148 -38.88 13.79 -15.63
N ARG A 149 -38.63 12.48 -15.45
CA ARG A 149 -38.23 11.84 -14.18
C ARG A 149 -36.76 11.43 -14.15
N ARG A 150 -35.97 11.88 -15.13
CA ARG A 150 -34.56 11.50 -15.29
C ARG A 150 -33.77 11.70 -14.00
N GLU A 151 -33.79 12.90 -13.44
CA GLU A 151 -33.01 13.23 -12.23
C GLU A 151 -33.37 12.35 -11.02
N GLU A 152 -34.66 12.07 -10.84
CA GLU A 152 -35.17 11.20 -9.78
C GLU A 152 -34.67 9.76 -9.95
N LEU A 153 -34.79 9.19 -11.14
CA LEU A 153 -34.38 7.82 -11.44
C LEU A 153 -32.85 7.64 -11.34
N LEU A 154 -32.08 8.65 -11.75
CA LEU A 154 -30.63 8.66 -11.58
C LEU A 154 -30.23 8.76 -10.10
N GLY A 155 -30.95 9.55 -9.29
CA GLY A 155 -30.76 9.59 -7.83
C GLY A 155 -31.02 8.23 -7.18
N GLN A 156 -32.12 7.56 -7.55
CA GLN A 156 -32.44 6.20 -7.09
C GLN A 156 -31.36 5.18 -7.49
N ALA A 157 -30.76 5.32 -8.68
CA ALA A 157 -29.65 4.48 -9.10
C ALA A 157 -28.42 4.62 -8.19
N PHE A 158 -28.09 5.85 -7.78
CA PHE A 158 -27.01 6.09 -6.81
C PHE A 158 -27.33 5.52 -5.43
N GLU A 159 -28.57 5.68 -4.94
CA GLU A 159 -29.01 5.06 -3.69
C GLU A 159 -28.88 3.54 -3.72
N ALA A 160 -29.30 2.89 -4.81
CA ALA A 160 -29.15 1.46 -5.00
C ALA A 160 -27.68 1.02 -5.11
N ALA A 161 -26.84 1.78 -5.81
CA ALA A 161 -25.41 1.49 -5.93
C ALA A 161 -24.71 1.58 -4.57
N VAL A 162 -25.04 2.59 -3.76
CA VAL A 162 -24.55 2.74 -2.38
C VAL A 162 -25.01 1.57 -1.52
N ALA A 163 -26.30 1.24 -1.52
CA ALA A 163 -26.83 0.15 -0.70
C ALA A 163 -26.11 -1.17 -1.00
N ARG A 164 -25.94 -1.49 -2.29
CA ARG A 164 -25.21 -2.69 -2.74
C ARG A 164 -23.73 -2.64 -2.36
N TRP A 165 -23.09 -1.47 -2.42
CA TRP A 165 -21.71 -1.30 -1.94
C TRP A 165 -21.58 -1.62 -0.45
N ILE A 166 -22.47 -1.08 0.39
CA ILE A 166 -22.49 -1.33 1.83
C ILE A 166 -22.68 -2.82 2.13
N GLU A 167 -23.64 -3.47 1.46
CA GLU A 167 -23.93 -4.90 1.64
C GLU A 167 -22.71 -5.78 1.35
N VAL A 168 -22.01 -5.53 0.24
CA VAL A 168 -20.81 -6.29 -0.13
C VAL A 168 -19.70 -6.08 0.91
N CYS A 169 -19.49 -4.85 1.37
CA CYS A 169 -18.49 -4.54 2.40
C CYS A 169 -18.81 -5.23 3.74
N MET A 170 -20.06 -5.22 4.18
CA MET A 170 -20.49 -5.89 5.42
C MET A 170 -20.36 -7.41 5.34
N ALA A 171 -20.75 -8.02 4.22
CA ALA A 171 -20.63 -9.45 4.02
C ALA A 171 -19.17 -9.91 4.14
N GLN A 172 -18.24 -9.14 3.56
CA GLN A 172 -16.81 -9.46 3.61
C GLN A 172 -16.23 -9.28 5.00
N LEU A 173 -16.55 -8.18 5.67
CA LEU A 173 -16.13 -7.94 7.05
C LEU A 173 -16.55 -9.11 7.96
N LYS A 174 -17.79 -9.57 7.85
CA LYS A 174 -18.33 -10.70 8.62
C LYS A 174 -17.54 -12.00 8.40
N THR A 175 -17.07 -12.24 7.19
CA THR A 175 -16.31 -13.47 6.84
C THR A 175 -14.82 -13.39 7.15
N GLN A 176 -14.22 -12.20 7.18
CA GLN A 176 -12.77 -12.02 7.16
C GLN A 176 -12.19 -11.42 8.44
N ALA A 177 -13.00 -10.83 9.34
CA ALA A 177 -12.52 -10.13 10.54
C ALA A 177 -12.97 -10.82 11.84
N ALA A 178 -12.64 -12.11 12.01
CA ALA A 178 -12.99 -12.87 13.22
C ALA A 178 -11.96 -12.64 14.35
N PRO A 179 -12.31 -11.96 15.46
CA PRO A 179 -11.38 -11.72 16.56
C PRO A 179 -11.08 -13.00 17.35
N PHE A 180 -9.85 -13.10 17.86
CA PHE A 180 -9.42 -14.11 18.83
C PHE A 180 -8.53 -13.47 19.90
N VAL A 181 -8.55 -14.01 21.11
CA VAL A 181 -7.88 -13.40 22.28
C VAL A 181 -6.58 -14.13 22.57
N LEU A 182 -5.49 -13.37 22.72
CA LEU A 182 -4.24 -13.80 23.34
C LEU A 182 -4.30 -13.43 24.83
N ASP A 183 -4.13 -14.41 25.71
CA ASP A 183 -4.07 -14.20 27.16
C ASP A 183 -2.86 -14.94 27.73
N GLY A 184 -2.01 -14.23 28.47
CA GLY A 184 -0.82 -14.81 29.08
C GLY A 184 -0.16 -13.91 30.12
N GLY A 185 0.49 -14.54 31.10
CA GLY A 185 1.34 -13.88 32.09
C GLY A 185 2.69 -13.44 31.50
N THR A 186 3.23 -12.32 32.00
CA THR A 186 4.60 -11.90 31.71
C THR A 186 5.62 -12.94 32.14
N LEU A 187 6.76 -12.95 31.45
CA LEU A 187 7.88 -13.84 31.70
C LEU A 187 8.93 -13.18 32.58
N ALA A 188 9.72 -14.00 33.26
CA ALA A 188 10.89 -13.54 33.98
C ALA A 188 11.96 -13.01 33.00
N SER A 189 12.46 -11.80 33.25
CA SER A 189 13.56 -11.23 32.46
C SER A 189 14.90 -11.79 32.91
N PRO A 190 15.73 -12.34 32.00
CA PRO A 190 17.11 -12.72 32.31
C PRO A 190 18.05 -11.50 32.40
N ALA A 191 17.66 -10.33 31.87
CA ALA A 191 18.40 -9.08 32.02
C ALA A 191 18.03 -8.34 33.31
N ALA A 192 19.05 -7.99 34.10
CA ALA A 192 18.91 -7.04 35.20
C ALA A 192 18.66 -5.62 34.64
N GLY A 193 17.74 -4.88 35.25
CA GLY A 193 17.48 -3.47 34.88
C GLY A 193 16.62 -3.25 33.63
N LEU A 194 16.05 -4.30 33.02
CA LEU A 194 15.04 -4.13 31.96
C LEU A 194 13.84 -3.36 32.53
N ARG A 195 13.53 -2.21 31.92
CA ARG A 195 12.31 -1.44 32.20
C ARG A 195 11.14 -2.10 31.48
N GLY A 196 10.00 -2.25 32.15
CA GLY A 196 8.86 -3.00 31.65
C GLY A 196 8.95 -4.50 31.92
N GLY A 197 8.39 -5.31 31.01
CA GLY A 197 8.28 -6.76 31.10
C GLY A 197 8.34 -7.46 29.74
N ILE A 198 8.25 -8.78 29.78
CA ILE A 198 8.32 -9.64 28.61
C ILE A 198 7.02 -10.41 28.52
N TRP A 199 6.36 -10.41 27.36
CA TRP A 199 5.09 -11.09 27.15
C TRP A 199 5.27 -12.27 26.18
N PRO A 200 4.67 -13.45 26.44
CA PRO A 200 4.99 -14.71 25.74
C PRO A 200 4.32 -14.85 24.36
N PHE A 201 4.02 -13.72 23.71
CA PHE A 201 3.48 -13.68 22.35
C PHE A 201 4.25 -12.66 21.53
N GLY A 202 4.62 -13.06 20.31
CA GLY A 202 5.39 -12.23 19.37
C GLY A 202 4.71 -12.10 18.01
N ARG A 203 5.47 -11.70 16.98
CA ARG A 203 4.95 -11.47 15.62
C ARG A 203 4.30 -12.70 14.99
N GLU A 204 4.78 -13.91 15.32
CA GLU A 204 4.15 -15.17 14.87
C GLU A 204 2.73 -15.33 15.39
N ARG A 205 2.36 -14.57 16.43
CA ARG A 205 1.03 -14.53 17.01
C ARG A 205 0.28 -13.24 16.67
N GLY A 206 0.76 -12.45 15.70
CA GLY A 206 0.12 -11.23 15.23
C GLY A 206 0.33 -10.00 16.14
N VAL A 207 1.23 -10.08 17.11
CA VAL A 207 1.59 -8.94 17.98
C VAL A 207 2.40 -7.92 17.19
N LYS A 208 2.12 -6.62 17.39
CA LYS A 208 2.81 -5.51 16.70
C LYS A 208 3.38 -4.51 17.71
N ARG A 209 4.49 -3.86 17.34
CA ARG A 209 5.03 -2.71 18.10
C ARG A 209 3.97 -1.62 18.22
N GLY A 210 3.87 -1.00 19.39
CA GLY A 210 2.87 0.01 19.70
C GLY A 210 1.54 -0.52 20.25
N THR A 211 1.32 -1.83 20.23
CA THR A 211 0.06 -2.43 20.70
C THR A 211 -0.11 -2.31 22.20
N THR A 212 -1.26 -1.82 22.67
CA THR A 212 -1.60 -1.79 24.10
C THR A 212 -2.27 -3.10 24.52
N LEU A 213 -1.81 -3.66 25.62
CA LEU A 213 -2.27 -4.87 26.28
C LEU A 213 -3.01 -4.50 27.56
N ARG A 214 -4.05 -5.29 27.89
CA ARG A 214 -4.86 -5.10 29.10
C ARG A 214 -4.35 -5.97 30.23
N GLY A 215 -3.90 -5.37 31.33
CA GLY A 215 -3.54 -6.04 32.58
C GLY A 215 -4.57 -5.84 33.70
N GLN A 216 -4.32 -6.39 34.89
CA GLN A 216 -5.18 -6.17 36.06
C GLN A 216 -4.92 -4.77 36.64
N GLY A 217 -5.77 -3.79 36.32
CA GLY A 217 -5.68 -2.42 36.83
C GLY A 217 -4.62 -1.53 36.16
N HIS A 218 -3.89 -2.05 35.17
CA HIS A 218 -2.84 -1.35 34.44
C HIS A 218 -2.81 -1.73 32.95
N PHE A 219 -2.23 -0.87 32.13
CA PHE A 219 -2.05 -1.08 30.70
C PHE A 219 -0.57 -1.18 30.39
N ALA A 220 -0.21 -2.09 29.49
CA ALA A 220 1.15 -2.18 29.00
C ALA A 220 1.20 -2.01 27.47
N LYS A 221 2.17 -1.27 26.97
CA LYS A 221 2.40 -1.03 25.54
C LYS A 221 3.56 -1.89 25.05
N VAL A 222 3.38 -2.54 23.91
CA VAL A 222 4.43 -3.30 23.23
C VAL A 222 5.47 -2.34 22.66
N THR A 223 6.71 -2.43 23.09
CA THR A 223 7.81 -1.57 22.64
C THR A 223 8.70 -2.23 21.61
N GLU A 224 8.84 -3.56 21.64
CA GLU A 224 9.59 -4.36 20.68
C GLU A 224 8.93 -5.72 20.47
N VAL A 225 9.11 -6.31 19.28
CA VAL A 225 8.48 -7.59 18.92
C VAL A 225 9.48 -8.56 18.31
N ALA A 226 9.64 -9.72 18.93
CA ALA A 226 10.39 -10.86 18.41
C ALA A 226 9.43 -11.92 17.83
N PRO A 227 9.91 -12.99 17.17
CA PRO A 227 9.06 -14.09 16.67
C PRO A 227 8.04 -14.60 17.68
N LYS A 228 8.52 -14.96 18.89
CA LYS A 228 7.75 -15.69 19.91
C LYS A 228 7.39 -14.87 21.14
N TYR A 229 7.96 -13.68 21.32
CA TYR A 229 7.73 -12.84 22.49
C TYR A 229 7.71 -11.35 22.11
N ALA A 230 7.24 -10.52 23.04
CA ALA A 230 7.25 -9.06 22.92
C ALA A 230 7.79 -8.40 24.19
N LEU A 231 8.43 -7.24 24.06
CA LEU A 231 8.75 -6.37 25.18
C LEU A 231 7.60 -5.40 25.40
N ILE A 232 7.23 -5.20 26.66
CA ILE A 232 6.08 -4.38 27.05
C ILE A 232 6.48 -3.40 28.15
N GLN A 233 5.90 -2.20 28.18
CA GLN A 233 6.13 -1.19 29.23
C GLN A 233 4.80 -0.68 29.77
N ASP A 234 4.72 -0.39 31.06
CA ASP A 234 3.53 0.21 31.65
C ASP A 234 3.26 1.59 31.01
N VAL A 235 2.01 1.85 30.66
CA VAL A 235 1.60 3.08 29.98
C VAL A 235 1.60 4.29 30.92
N ALA A 236 1.21 4.09 32.20
CA ALA A 236 1.15 5.16 33.19
C ALA A 236 2.52 5.44 33.81
N ASP A 237 3.39 4.44 33.88
CA ASP A 237 4.77 4.57 34.36
C ASP A 237 5.74 3.76 33.49
N PRO A 238 6.28 4.34 32.38
CA PRO A 238 7.25 3.67 31.52
C PRO A 238 8.54 3.23 32.23
N GLY A 239 8.83 3.81 33.41
CA GLY A 239 9.95 3.44 34.25
C GLY A 239 9.71 2.19 35.09
N ARG A 240 8.45 1.78 35.28
CA ARG A 240 8.04 0.64 36.09
C ARG A 240 8.61 -0.67 35.54
N LYS A 241 9.03 -1.54 36.46
CA LYS A 241 9.32 -2.94 36.17
C LYS A 241 8.05 -3.77 36.29
N LEU A 242 7.70 -4.52 35.24
CA LEU A 242 6.56 -5.43 35.26
C LEU A 242 7.01 -6.80 35.77
N PRO A 243 6.53 -7.26 36.94
CA PRO A 243 6.92 -8.56 37.50
C PRO A 243 6.46 -9.72 36.60
N ALA A 244 7.13 -10.86 36.72
CA ALA A 244 6.73 -12.09 36.04
C ALA A 244 5.38 -12.61 36.60
N GLY A 245 4.55 -13.17 35.72
CA GLY A 245 3.23 -13.70 36.06
C GLY A 245 2.09 -12.67 36.02
N GLU A 246 2.39 -11.39 35.84
CA GLU A 246 1.38 -10.36 35.63
C GLU A 246 0.66 -10.63 34.31
N ARG A 247 -0.66 -10.83 34.35
CA ARG A 247 -1.44 -11.27 33.19
C ARG A 247 -1.83 -10.10 32.31
N TYR A 248 -1.63 -10.30 31.01
CA TYR A 248 -2.05 -9.36 29.99
C TYR A 248 -2.86 -10.08 28.90
N THR A 249 -3.85 -9.37 28.36
CA THR A 249 -4.71 -9.85 27.28
C THR A 249 -4.67 -8.91 26.07
N LEU A 250 -4.83 -9.49 24.87
CA LEU A 250 -4.90 -8.80 23.59
C LEU A 250 -5.86 -9.51 22.64
N THR A 251 -6.92 -8.83 22.20
CA THR A 251 -7.75 -9.35 21.11
C THR A 251 -7.11 -9.03 19.76
N VAL A 252 -6.70 -10.03 19.00
CA VAL A 252 -6.13 -9.89 17.65
C VAL A 252 -7.19 -10.32 16.64
N VAL A 253 -7.25 -9.68 15.47
CA VAL A 253 -8.32 -9.92 14.48
C VAL A 253 -7.98 -11.03 13.48
N ASP A 254 -6.75 -11.55 13.51
CA ASP A 254 -6.25 -12.51 12.53
C ASP A 254 -5.56 -13.73 13.14
N LYS A 255 -6.11 -14.93 12.94
CA LYS A 255 -5.50 -16.18 13.39
C LYS A 255 -4.10 -16.32 12.74
N PRO A 256 -3.01 -16.17 13.51
CA PRO A 256 -1.67 -15.98 12.96
C PRO A 256 -1.13 -17.24 12.26
N ALA A 257 -1.63 -18.40 12.69
CA ALA A 257 -1.32 -19.69 12.09
C ALA A 257 -1.90 -19.87 10.68
N GLU A 258 -2.88 -19.05 10.28
CA GLU A 258 -3.56 -19.19 8.99
C GLU A 258 -3.07 -18.19 7.93
N ARG A 259 -2.58 -16.99 8.30
CA ARG A 259 -2.22 -15.94 7.32
C ARG A 259 -1.18 -14.89 7.79
N PRO A 260 0.13 -15.09 7.59
CA PRO A 260 1.09 -13.99 7.55
C PRO A 260 1.07 -13.34 6.16
N GLU A 261 -0.01 -12.63 5.83
CA GLU A 261 -0.08 -11.88 4.58
C GLU A 261 0.80 -10.61 4.68
N PRO A 262 1.69 -10.35 3.71
CA PRO A 262 2.55 -9.17 3.72
C PRO A 262 1.72 -7.89 3.60
N THR A 263 2.13 -6.89 4.36
CA THR A 263 1.56 -5.55 4.36
C THR A 263 2.09 -4.72 3.19
N VAL A 264 1.19 -4.07 2.46
CA VAL A 264 1.49 -3.29 1.26
C VAL A 264 0.99 -1.85 1.44
N ALA A 265 1.88 -0.88 1.35
CA ALA A 265 1.51 0.53 1.27
C ALA A 265 1.41 0.98 -0.20
N LEU A 266 0.34 1.70 -0.53
CA LEU A 266 0.12 2.27 -1.85
C LEU A 266 0.31 3.79 -1.77
N ALA A 267 1.06 4.36 -2.71
CA ALA A 267 1.23 5.79 -2.85
C ALA A 267 1.05 6.20 -4.31
N TRP A 268 0.56 7.42 -4.55
CA TRP A 268 0.47 7.99 -5.89
C TRP A 268 1.77 8.75 -6.23
N ARG A 269 2.20 8.80 -7.48
CA ARG A 269 3.41 9.50 -7.88
C ARG A 269 3.07 10.32 -9.11
N GLY A 270 3.10 11.64 -8.96
CA GLY A 270 2.74 12.57 -10.02
C GLY A 270 1.38 13.20 -9.86
N GLU A 271 0.97 13.90 -10.90
CA GLU A 271 -0.38 14.41 -11.06
C GLU A 271 -1.32 13.29 -11.54
N PRO A 272 -2.59 13.28 -11.11
CA PRO A 272 -3.59 12.38 -11.69
C PRO A 272 -3.85 12.72 -13.17
N PRO A 273 -4.27 11.74 -13.99
CA PRO A 273 -4.65 11.98 -15.37
C PRO A 273 -5.72 13.07 -15.47
N ARG A 274 -5.36 14.13 -16.18
CA ARG A 274 -6.28 15.22 -16.52
C ARG A 274 -7.18 14.77 -17.66
N PRO A 275 -8.43 15.22 -17.68
CA PRO A 275 -9.28 14.96 -18.83
C PRO A 275 -8.73 15.69 -20.07
N PRO A 276 -9.07 15.21 -21.28
CA PRO A 276 -8.75 15.90 -22.53
C PRO A 276 -9.09 17.40 -22.50
N GLN A 277 -8.27 18.25 -23.13
CA GLN A 277 -8.43 19.71 -23.12
C GLN A 277 -9.83 20.13 -23.60
N GLY A 278 -10.42 21.14 -22.94
CA GLY A 278 -11.74 21.71 -23.29
C GLY A 278 -12.95 20.94 -22.76
N SER A 279 -12.73 19.88 -21.99
CA SER A 279 -13.81 19.00 -21.51
C SER A 279 -14.10 19.24 -20.02
N HIS A 280 -15.39 19.29 -19.64
CA HIS A 280 -15.84 19.39 -18.24
C HIS A 280 -15.80 18.04 -17.51
N LEU A 281 -14.94 17.10 -17.96
CA LEU A 281 -14.99 15.71 -17.51
C LEU A 281 -14.48 15.60 -16.08
N ARG A 282 -15.20 14.82 -15.27
CA ARG A 282 -14.87 14.61 -13.85
C ARG A 282 -13.96 13.40 -13.72
N THR A 283 -12.64 13.60 -13.66
CA THR A 283 -11.68 12.51 -13.48
C THR A 283 -11.64 12.01 -12.04
N LEU A 284 -11.10 10.80 -11.85
CA LEU A 284 -10.68 10.35 -10.53
C LEU A 284 -9.44 11.15 -10.11
N ASP A 285 -9.35 11.44 -8.83
CA ASP A 285 -8.15 11.96 -8.22
C ASP A 285 -7.19 10.82 -7.83
N ALA A 286 -6.01 11.17 -7.32
CA ALA A 286 -5.02 10.21 -6.86
C ALA A 286 -5.58 9.18 -5.87
N ASP A 287 -6.38 9.62 -4.88
CA ASP A 287 -6.96 8.74 -3.86
C ASP A 287 -7.99 7.78 -4.48
N GLY A 288 -8.78 8.22 -5.46
CA GLY A 288 -9.68 7.39 -6.24
C GLY A 288 -8.96 6.29 -7.03
N PHE A 289 -7.83 6.62 -7.66
CA PHE A 289 -7.00 5.64 -8.37
C PHE A 289 -6.36 4.60 -7.44
N LEU A 290 -5.82 5.05 -6.29
CA LEU A 290 -5.26 4.13 -5.30
C LEU A 290 -6.34 3.23 -4.69
N GLY A 291 -7.54 3.76 -4.46
CA GLY A 291 -8.69 2.97 -4.03
C GLY A 291 -9.04 1.86 -5.04
N LEU A 292 -9.16 2.21 -6.31
CA LEU A 292 -9.40 1.22 -7.37
C LEU A 292 -8.30 0.16 -7.43
N LEU A 293 -7.03 0.56 -7.40
CA LEU A 293 -5.91 -0.40 -7.38
C LEU A 293 -6.02 -1.33 -6.16
N GLY A 294 -6.27 -0.76 -4.98
CA GLY A 294 -6.41 -1.53 -3.74
C GLY A 294 -7.58 -2.51 -3.74
N ASN A 295 -8.69 -2.21 -4.41
CA ASN A 295 -9.78 -3.16 -4.63
C ASN A 295 -9.28 -4.42 -5.32
N TYR A 296 -8.59 -4.27 -6.44
CA TYR A 296 -8.12 -5.41 -7.23
C TYR A 296 -6.99 -6.17 -6.55
N LEU A 297 -6.08 -5.48 -5.85
CA LEU A 297 -5.01 -6.12 -5.09
C LEU A 297 -5.56 -6.96 -3.92
N SER A 298 -6.61 -6.49 -3.23
CA SER A 298 -7.20 -7.19 -2.08
C SER A 298 -8.11 -8.37 -2.45
N GLN A 299 -8.70 -8.37 -3.66
CA GLN A 299 -9.66 -9.41 -4.08
C GLN A 299 -9.05 -10.82 -4.18
N ALA A 300 -7.78 -10.95 -4.55
CA ALA A 300 -7.17 -12.28 -4.70
C ALA A 300 -6.69 -12.88 -3.36
N GLY A 301 -6.78 -12.12 -2.26
CA GLY A 301 -6.19 -12.49 -0.98
C GLY A 301 -4.65 -12.50 -1.02
N GLY A 302 -4.01 -12.89 0.08
CA GLY A 302 -2.55 -13.02 0.13
C GLY A 302 -1.78 -11.72 0.35
N LEU A 303 -2.46 -10.57 0.49
CA LEU A 303 -1.86 -9.24 0.69
C LEU A 303 -2.75 -8.41 1.64
N ARG A 304 -2.13 -7.69 2.58
CA ARG A 304 -2.82 -6.71 3.43
C ARG A 304 -2.49 -5.29 3.01
N LEU A 305 -3.48 -4.54 2.56
CA LEU A 305 -3.26 -3.15 2.18
C LEU A 305 -3.31 -2.23 3.41
N LEU A 306 -2.24 -1.47 3.61
CA LEU A 306 -2.23 -0.37 4.57
C LEU A 306 -3.16 0.75 4.08
N PRO A 307 -3.83 1.46 5.01
CA PRO A 307 -4.68 2.58 4.63
C PRO A 307 -3.78 3.65 4.02
N GLY A 308 -4.09 4.06 2.79
CA GLY A 308 -3.35 5.14 2.13
C GLY A 308 -3.44 6.43 2.95
N ASP A 309 -2.33 7.16 3.04
CA ASP A 309 -2.38 8.49 3.65
C ASP A 309 -3.11 9.43 2.68
N PRO A 310 -4.26 10.03 3.08
CA PRO A 310 -4.96 10.93 2.20
C PRO A 310 -4.08 12.12 1.87
N ARG A 311 -3.84 12.38 0.58
CA ARG A 311 -3.03 13.54 0.17
C ARG A 311 -3.70 14.85 0.53
N ARG A 312 -5.03 14.81 0.56
CA ARG A 312 -5.89 15.98 0.75
C ARG A 312 -5.90 16.44 2.21
N PRO A 313 -5.63 17.72 2.48
CA PRO A 313 -5.70 18.28 3.83
C PRO A 313 -7.06 18.06 4.50
N ALA A 314 -8.18 18.14 3.75
CA ALA A 314 -9.52 17.94 4.29
C ALA A 314 -9.75 16.49 4.80
N ALA A 315 -9.32 15.49 4.02
CA ALA A 315 -9.40 14.09 4.43
C ALA A 315 -8.44 13.77 5.59
N ARG A 316 -7.23 14.36 5.61
CA ARG A 316 -6.32 14.30 6.78
C ARG A 316 -6.94 14.92 8.02
N ALA A 317 -7.55 16.09 7.90
CA ALA A 317 -8.24 16.75 9.01
C ALA A 317 -9.43 15.93 9.52
N GLN A 318 -10.17 15.25 8.62
CA GLN A 318 -11.26 14.36 9.03
C GLN A 318 -10.75 13.11 9.75
N MET A 319 -9.64 12.51 9.30
CA MET A 319 -8.98 11.42 10.03
C MET A 319 -8.43 11.87 11.37
N GLN A 320 -7.84 13.06 11.46
CA GLN A 320 -7.41 13.62 12.73
C GLN A 320 -8.59 13.84 13.67
N ARG A 321 -9.72 14.38 13.18
CA ARG A 321 -10.95 14.54 13.96
C ARG A 321 -11.50 13.21 14.46
N LEU A 322 -11.42 12.14 13.66
CA LEU A 322 -11.79 10.79 14.07
C LEU A 322 -10.91 10.30 15.22
N HIS A 323 -9.58 10.43 15.09
CA HIS A 323 -8.64 10.09 16.16
C HIS A 323 -8.91 10.89 17.44
N ASP A 324 -9.10 12.22 17.31
CA ASP A 324 -9.40 13.09 18.44
C ASP A 324 -10.76 12.77 19.08
N HIS A 325 -11.76 12.33 18.30
CA HIS A 325 -13.05 11.88 18.83
C HIS A 325 -12.90 10.59 19.65
N ILE A 326 -12.20 9.59 19.12
CA ILE A 326 -11.95 8.33 19.83
C ILE A 326 -11.12 8.57 21.10
N ALA A 327 -10.08 9.40 21.00
CA ALA A 327 -9.27 9.79 22.14
C ALA A 327 -10.10 10.51 23.22
N ARG A 328 -10.99 11.44 22.86
CA ARG A 328 -11.85 12.13 23.84
C ARG A 328 -12.78 11.19 24.58
N HIS A 329 -13.26 10.14 23.92
CA HIS A 329 -14.18 9.17 24.48
C HIS A 329 -13.50 7.93 25.09
N SER A 330 -12.18 7.96 25.27
CA SER A 330 -11.47 6.89 25.96
C SER A 330 -11.00 7.30 27.35
N GLN A 331 -11.22 6.40 28.30
CA GLN A 331 -10.76 6.54 29.68
C GLN A 331 -9.23 6.50 29.80
N LEU A 332 -8.50 5.96 28.81
CA LEU A 332 -7.02 5.93 28.79
C LEU A 332 -6.40 7.32 28.59
N THR A 333 -7.07 8.19 27.85
CA THR A 333 -6.56 9.52 27.42
C THR A 333 -6.92 10.63 28.40
N GLN A 334 -7.99 10.48 29.17
CA GLN A 334 -8.33 11.40 30.26
C GLN A 334 -7.28 11.40 31.40
N ALA A 335 -6.40 10.40 31.45
CA ALA A 335 -5.26 10.34 32.36
C ALA A 335 -4.00 11.10 31.88
N ASN A 336 -4.03 11.86 30.78
CA ASN A 336 -2.96 12.77 30.28
C ASN A 336 -1.68 12.17 29.64
N PHE A 337 -1.61 10.88 29.29
CA PHE A 337 -0.32 10.28 28.83
C PHE A 337 -0.19 9.90 27.34
N LEU A 338 -1.24 9.95 26.51
CA LEU A 338 -1.27 9.14 25.27
C LEU A 338 -1.39 9.86 23.92
N SER A 339 -1.76 11.15 23.86
CA SER A 339 -2.14 11.76 22.55
C SER A 339 -0.98 12.01 21.59
N LEU A 340 0.23 12.30 22.10
CA LEU A 340 1.41 12.59 21.27
C LEU A 340 2.06 11.29 20.76
N GLU A 341 2.30 10.33 21.65
CA GLU A 341 2.91 9.04 21.28
C GLU A 341 2.00 8.18 20.40
N GLN A 342 0.67 8.31 20.51
CA GLN A 342 -0.28 7.66 19.60
C GLN A 342 -0.06 8.12 18.16
N ARG A 343 0.17 9.42 17.96
CA ARG A 343 0.48 9.98 16.64
C ARG A 343 1.79 9.43 16.11
N GLU A 344 2.84 9.38 16.94
CA GLU A 344 4.16 8.82 16.58
C GLU A 344 4.11 7.32 16.28
N THR A 345 3.32 6.54 17.03
CA THR A 345 3.18 5.09 16.84
C THR A 345 2.33 4.76 15.60
N ALA A 346 1.25 5.50 15.39
CA ALA A 346 0.42 5.42 14.19
C ALA A 346 1.21 5.79 12.93
N GLN A 347 2.13 6.74 13.05
CA GLN A 347 3.06 7.16 12.03
C GLN A 347 4.12 6.08 11.78
N ALA A 348 4.76 5.54 12.82
CA ALA A 348 5.74 4.45 12.72
C ALA A 348 5.17 3.13 12.15
N ALA A 349 3.91 2.80 12.44
CA ALA A 349 3.22 1.64 11.87
C ALA A 349 2.85 1.83 10.39
N LYS A 350 2.56 3.07 9.96
CA LYS A 350 2.44 3.44 8.54
C LYS A 350 3.80 3.41 7.83
N GLU A 351 4.88 3.67 8.55
CA GLU A 351 6.23 3.85 7.99
C GLU A 351 6.96 2.53 7.68
N THR A 352 6.45 1.37 8.12
CA THR A 352 7.16 0.09 8.02
C THR A 352 6.44 -1.04 7.26
N PRO A 353 5.75 -0.79 6.13
CA PRO A 353 5.13 -1.86 5.33
C PRO A 353 6.15 -2.90 4.85
N ASP A 354 5.73 -4.15 4.67
CA ASP A 354 6.58 -5.17 4.05
C ASP A 354 6.91 -4.82 2.59
N ARG A 355 6.01 -4.09 1.92
CA ARG A 355 6.13 -3.69 0.51
C ARG A 355 5.55 -2.29 0.29
N ARG A 356 6.22 -1.47 -0.51
CA ARG A 356 5.68 -0.19 -1.01
C ARG A 356 5.43 -0.29 -2.51
N VAL A 357 4.34 0.31 -2.96
CA VAL A 357 4.00 0.43 -4.38
C VAL A 357 3.66 1.89 -4.68
N ASP A 358 4.46 2.50 -5.54
CA ASP A 358 4.18 3.83 -6.08
C ASP A 358 3.49 3.69 -7.43
N LEU A 359 2.26 4.19 -7.55
CA LEU A 359 1.44 4.19 -8.78
C LEU A 359 1.38 5.60 -9.38
N GLY A 360 1.31 5.73 -10.69
CA GLY A 360 0.79 6.95 -11.29
C GLY A 360 0.88 6.98 -12.80
N LEU A 361 0.79 8.20 -13.35
CA LEU A 361 0.66 8.42 -14.78
C LEU A 361 2.02 8.63 -15.44
N LEU A 362 2.28 7.90 -16.54
CA LEU A 362 3.43 8.13 -17.42
C LEU A 362 3.05 9.01 -18.61
N GLY A 363 1.83 8.84 -19.12
CA GLY A 363 1.32 9.65 -20.21
C GLY A 363 -0.18 9.44 -20.39
N ALA A 364 -0.84 10.45 -20.94
CA ALA A 364 -2.24 10.41 -21.30
C ALA A 364 -2.45 11.18 -22.60
N TYR A 365 -3.34 10.69 -23.45
CA TYR A 365 -3.56 11.27 -24.77
C TYR A 365 -5.02 11.12 -25.21
N HIS A 366 -5.49 12.15 -25.91
CA HIS A 366 -6.74 12.12 -26.67
C HIS A 366 -6.55 12.84 -28.00
N GLY A 367 -7.03 12.20 -29.06
CA GLY A 367 -7.06 12.78 -30.40
C GLY A 367 -8.21 12.23 -31.21
N THR A 368 -8.47 12.85 -32.35
CA THR A 368 -9.55 12.46 -33.24
C THR A 368 -9.05 12.22 -34.65
N ARG A 369 -9.73 11.34 -35.40
CA ARG A 369 -9.56 11.24 -36.85
C ARG A 369 -10.91 11.11 -37.54
N ARG A 370 -11.05 11.80 -38.66
CA ARG A 370 -12.22 11.64 -39.53
C ARG A 370 -11.93 10.48 -40.49
N LYS A 371 -12.81 9.48 -40.49
CA LYS A 371 -12.73 8.29 -41.36
C LYS A 371 -13.17 8.61 -42.79
N ALA A 372 -12.92 7.68 -43.70
CA ALA A 372 -13.27 7.82 -45.12
C ALA A 372 -14.79 7.95 -45.35
N ASP A 373 -15.60 7.37 -44.47
CA ASP A 373 -17.06 7.45 -44.47
C ASP A 373 -17.63 8.75 -43.83
N GLY A 374 -16.74 9.64 -43.38
CA GLY A 374 -17.11 10.90 -42.73
C GLY A 374 -17.34 10.81 -41.22
N SER A 375 -17.38 9.61 -40.64
CA SER A 375 -17.51 9.41 -39.18
C SER A 375 -16.29 9.94 -38.43
N LEU A 376 -16.49 10.34 -37.17
CA LEU A 376 -15.41 10.82 -36.30
C LEU A 376 -15.03 9.71 -35.33
N GLU A 377 -13.75 9.33 -35.32
CA GLU A 377 -13.20 8.42 -34.32
C GLU A 377 -12.43 9.20 -33.26
N HIS A 378 -12.80 8.97 -32.00
CA HIS A 378 -12.11 9.46 -30.81
C HIS A 378 -11.18 8.37 -30.29
N TYR A 379 -9.93 8.72 -30.09
CA TYR A 379 -8.92 7.84 -29.53
C TYR A 379 -8.52 8.33 -28.14
N TYR A 380 -8.60 7.45 -27.16
CA TYR A 380 -8.19 7.69 -25.78
C TYR A 380 -7.08 6.71 -25.40
N ARG A 381 -5.99 7.22 -24.83
CA ARG A 381 -4.90 6.39 -24.31
C ARG A 381 -4.47 6.86 -22.94
N ILE A 382 -4.26 5.91 -22.04
CA ILE A 382 -3.62 6.14 -20.75
C ILE A 382 -2.51 5.12 -20.55
N GLN A 383 -1.36 5.60 -20.13
CA GLN A 383 -0.22 4.79 -19.75
C GLN A 383 0.10 5.03 -18.27
N MET A 384 -0.02 3.98 -17.47
CA MET A 384 0.26 4.00 -16.03
C MET A 384 1.53 3.21 -15.70
N GLY A 385 2.24 3.66 -14.67
CA GLY A 385 3.42 3.00 -14.12
C GLY A 385 3.24 2.64 -12.65
N ALA A 386 3.84 1.54 -12.23
CA ALA A 386 3.93 1.10 -10.85
C ALA A 386 5.37 0.70 -10.50
N ALA A 387 5.94 1.32 -9.46
CA ALA A 387 7.25 0.94 -8.92
C ALA A 387 7.05 0.14 -7.62
N ILE A 388 7.68 -1.04 -7.52
CA ILE A 388 7.54 -1.97 -6.41
C ILE A 388 8.83 -2.00 -5.59
N PHE A 389 8.69 -1.81 -4.29
CA PHE A 389 9.81 -1.77 -3.34
C PHE A 389 9.57 -2.74 -2.17
N PRO A 390 10.23 -3.90 -2.13
CA PRO A 390 10.23 -4.76 -0.95
C PRO A 390 11.05 -4.13 0.17
N ARG A 391 10.59 -4.32 1.41
CA ARG A 391 11.36 -3.96 2.59
C ARG A 391 12.56 -4.89 2.77
N VAL A 392 13.70 -4.30 3.12
CA VAL A 392 14.92 -5.01 3.54
C VAL A 392 15.35 -4.41 4.88
N GLY A 393 15.50 -5.20 5.95
CA GLY A 393 15.73 -4.67 7.31
C GLY A 393 14.45 -4.50 8.15
N GLU A 394 14.57 -4.32 9.49
CA GLU A 394 13.45 -3.91 10.38
C GLU A 394 13.87 -2.66 11.18
N GLY A 395 12.91 -2.02 11.83
CA GLY A 395 13.12 -0.78 12.59
C GLY A 395 13.72 0.32 11.72
N ASP A 396 14.62 1.11 12.31
CA ASP A 396 15.23 2.28 11.70
C ASP A 396 16.28 1.93 10.62
N ALA A 397 16.74 0.67 10.57
CA ALA A 397 17.68 0.19 9.57
C ALA A 397 17.00 -0.31 8.27
N ALA A 398 15.67 -0.26 8.19
CA ALA A 398 14.93 -0.76 7.04
C ALA A 398 15.03 0.17 5.81
N CYS A 399 15.24 -0.40 4.62
CA CYS A 399 15.25 0.32 3.34
C CYS A 399 14.34 -0.35 2.30
N TYR A 400 14.07 0.38 1.22
CA TYR A 400 13.11 0.01 0.16
C TYR A 400 13.76 0.12 -1.23
N PRO A 401 14.64 -0.82 -1.61
CA PRO A 401 15.21 -0.87 -2.94
C PRO A 401 14.15 -1.17 -4.00
N LEU A 402 14.30 -0.60 -5.20
CA LEU A 402 13.48 -0.93 -6.36
C LEU A 402 13.68 -2.41 -6.71
N ARG A 403 12.57 -3.13 -6.85
CA ARG A 403 12.53 -4.50 -7.37
C ARG A 403 12.09 -4.53 -8.82
N ALA A 404 10.99 -3.84 -9.10
CA ALA A 404 10.36 -3.85 -10.40
C ALA A 404 9.71 -2.51 -10.70
N PHE A 405 9.80 -2.09 -11.96
CA PHE A 405 8.96 -1.05 -12.56
C PHE A 405 8.06 -1.69 -13.62
N LEU A 406 6.75 -1.68 -13.36
CA LEU A 406 5.73 -2.27 -14.22
C LEU A 406 4.94 -1.16 -14.91
N GLU A 407 4.58 -1.36 -16.16
CA GLU A 407 3.74 -0.43 -16.91
C GLU A 407 2.54 -1.12 -17.55
N HIS A 408 1.50 -0.33 -17.80
CA HIS A 408 0.35 -0.74 -18.60
C HIS A 408 -0.17 0.42 -19.42
N THR A 409 -0.37 0.17 -20.71
CA THR A 409 -1.06 1.07 -21.64
C THR A 409 -2.44 0.51 -21.92
N GLU A 410 -3.46 1.34 -21.72
CA GLU A 410 -4.83 1.04 -22.11
C GLU A 410 -5.27 2.04 -23.18
N GLU A 411 -5.96 1.53 -24.19
CA GLU A 411 -6.41 2.28 -25.35
C GLU A 411 -7.88 1.99 -25.60
N LEU A 412 -8.62 3.03 -26.00
CA LEU A 412 -10.02 2.94 -26.37
C LEU A 412 -10.25 3.82 -27.60
N ALA A 413 -10.75 3.22 -28.67
CA ALA A 413 -11.25 3.93 -29.84
C ALA A 413 -12.77 3.89 -29.85
N GLN A 414 -13.40 5.04 -30.05
CA GLN A 414 -14.84 5.20 -30.18
C GLN A 414 -15.18 5.86 -31.50
N VAL A 415 -16.19 5.35 -32.20
CA VAL A 415 -16.69 5.92 -33.45
C VAL A 415 -18.02 6.60 -33.19
N GLU A 416 -18.14 7.87 -33.54
CA GLU A 416 -19.41 8.60 -33.58
C GLU A 416 -20.14 8.27 -34.89
N GLN A 417 -21.21 7.49 -34.81
CA GLN A 417 -22.03 7.07 -35.95
C GLN A 417 -23.48 6.81 -35.53
N ALA A 418 -24.40 7.44 -36.25
CA ALA A 418 -25.83 7.26 -36.05
C ALA A 418 -26.24 5.77 -36.09
N GLY A 419 -26.95 5.32 -35.05
CA GLY A 419 -27.44 3.94 -34.94
C GLY A 419 -26.48 2.97 -34.24
N ILE A 420 -25.27 3.40 -33.86
CA ILE A 420 -24.33 2.60 -33.07
C ILE A 420 -24.48 2.93 -31.58
N ARG A 421 -24.09 1.96 -30.73
CA ARG A 421 -23.99 2.13 -29.28
C ARG A 421 -22.78 3.01 -28.94
N GLU A 422 -23.02 4.17 -28.35
CA GLU A 422 -21.99 5.19 -28.11
C GLU A 422 -21.84 5.49 -26.61
N LEU A 423 -20.60 5.56 -26.13
CA LEU A 423 -20.29 6.05 -24.78
C LEU A 423 -20.13 7.57 -24.80
N ASP A 424 -20.54 8.28 -23.77
CA ASP A 424 -20.11 9.68 -23.69
C ASP A 424 -18.60 9.79 -23.39
N ALA A 425 -17.98 10.92 -23.73
CA ALA A 425 -16.54 11.11 -23.52
C ALA A 425 -16.11 10.91 -22.05
N ASN A 426 -17.01 11.16 -21.09
CA ASN A 426 -16.79 10.90 -19.67
C ASN A 426 -16.67 9.40 -19.39
N ALA A 427 -17.62 8.61 -19.88
CA ALA A 427 -17.65 7.17 -19.74
C ALA A 427 -16.48 6.52 -20.45
N ALA A 428 -16.12 6.99 -21.66
CA ALA A 428 -14.96 6.52 -22.39
C ALA A 428 -13.66 6.76 -21.59
N TRP A 429 -13.47 7.99 -21.10
CA TRP A 429 -12.29 8.35 -20.30
C TRP A 429 -12.21 7.59 -18.97
N PHE A 430 -13.32 7.48 -18.25
CA PHE A 430 -13.39 6.69 -17.03
C PHE A 430 -13.12 5.21 -17.29
N THR A 431 -13.64 4.66 -18.39
CA THR A 431 -13.45 3.25 -18.77
C THR A 431 -11.99 2.95 -19.08
N VAL A 432 -11.30 3.77 -19.88
CA VAL A 432 -9.88 3.58 -20.17
C VAL A 432 -9.02 3.71 -18.89
N CYS A 433 -9.33 4.70 -18.02
CA CYS A 433 -8.69 4.84 -16.71
C CYS A 433 -8.85 3.59 -15.85
N ARG A 434 -10.10 3.13 -15.71
CA ARG A 434 -10.47 1.97 -14.88
C ARG A 434 -9.79 0.70 -15.39
N ASN A 435 -9.86 0.44 -16.69
CA ASN A 435 -9.27 -0.75 -17.28
C ASN A 435 -7.73 -0.74 -17.13
N ALA A 436 -7.09 0.42 -17.31
CA ALA A 436 -5.66 0.55 -17.06
C ALA A 436 -5.28 0.15 -15.62
N VAL A 437 -6.03 0.64 -14.63
CA VAL A 437 -5.81 0.28 -13.22
C VAL A 437 -6.02 -1.21 -12.98
N ILE A 438 -7.07 -1.81 -13.54
CA ILE A 438 -7.35 -3.26 -13.40
C ILE A 438 -6.16 -4.07 -13.89
N ARG A 439 -5.70 -3.79 -15.10
CA ARG A 439 -4.63 -4.54 -15.75
C ARG A 439 -3.29 -4.33 -15.04
N LEU A 440 -3.00 -3.11 -14.62
CA LEU A 440 -1.80 -2.82 -13.83
C LEU A 440 -1.86 -3.48 -12.45
N ALA A 441 -3.01 -3.47 -11.77
CA ALA A 441 -3.19 -4.14 -10.48
C ALA A 441 -2.90 -5.64 -10.58
N ALA A 442 -3.35 -6.31 -11.65
CA ALA A 442 -3.05 -7.73 -11.88
C ALA A 442 -1.54 -7.98 -12.02
N LYS A 443 -0.82 -7.13 -12.78
CA LYS A 443 0.64 -7.20 -12.92
C LYS A 443 1.35 -6.98 -11.58
N VAL A 444 0.94 -5.94 -10.85
CA VAL A 444 1.48 -5.61 -9.52
C VAL A 444 1.25 -6.76 -8.54
N GLN A 445 0.05 -7.31 -8.49
CA GLN A 445 -0.28 -8.43 -7.62
C GLN A 445 0.57 -9.66 -7.93
N ALA A 446 0.73 -10.01 -9.21
CA ALA A 446 1.56 -11.14 -9.61
C ALA A 446 3.02 -10.96 -9.13
N ASP A 447 3.59 -9.76 -9.31
CA ASP A 447 4.95 -9.48 -8.84
C ASP A 447 5.07 -9.51 -7.31
N LEU A 448 4.10 -8.91 -6.59
CA LEU A 448 4.04 -8.92 -5.13
C LEU A 448 3.94 -10.37 -4.61
N LEU A 449 3.08 -11.21 -5.18
CA LEU A 449 2.95 -12.61 -4.73
C LEU A 449 4.16 -13.47 -5.10
N ALA A 450 4.90 -13.11 -6.17
CA ALA A 450 6.13 -13.78 -6.56
C ALA A 450 7.34 -13.44 -5.67
N ILE A 451 7.25 -12.45 -4.77
CA ILE A 451 8.31 -12.18 -3.79
C ILE A 451 8.37 -13.35 -2.80
N PRO A 452 9.41 -14.19 -2.81
CA PRO A 452 9.52 -15.32 -1.91
C PRO A 452 9.47 -14.85 -0.46
N SER A 453 8.77 -15.60 0.41
CA SER A 453 8.89 -15.40 1.86
C SER A 453 10.33 -15.62 2.36
N SER A 454 11.17 -16.33 1.58
CA SER A 454 12.60 -16.49 1.84
C SER A 454 13.44 -15.24 1.55
N ASP A 455 13.01 -14.32 0.69
CA ASP A 455 13.67 -13.00 0.55
C ASP A 455 13.44 -12.15 1.81
N LEU A 456 12.43 -12.51 2.61
CA LEU A 456 12.16 -11.99 3.95
C LEU A 456 12.67 -12.92 5.07
N ALA A 457 13.23 -14.10 4.74
CA ALA A 457 13.74 -15.02 5.75
C ALA A 457 15.05 -14.48 6.31
N TRP A 458 15.01 -14.20 7.61
CA TRP A 458 16.14 -13.66 8.34
C TRP A 458 17.26 -14.69 8.44
N GLN A 459 18.42 -14.31 7.93
CA GLN A 459 19.67 -14.98 8.20
C GLN A 459 20.35 -14.31 9.40
N GLU A 460 21.08 -15.11 10.18
CA GLU A 460 21.76 -14.64 11.38
C GLU A 460 23.27 -14.89 11.28
N GLY A 461 24.03 -13.88 11.66
CA GLY A 461 25.41 -13.99 12.10
C GLY A 461 25.54 -13.66 13.58
N GLY A 462 26.69 -13.99 14.15
CA GLY A 462 27.09 -13.60 15.49
C GLY A 462 28.45 -12.92 15.46
N ILE A 463 28.73 -12.06 16.43
CA ILE A 463 30.05 -11.50 16.66
C ILE A 463 30.84 -12.49 17.53
N ASP A 464 32.01 -12.93 17.05
CA ASP A 464 32.85 -13.88 17.78
C ASP A 464 33.69 -13.22 18.89
N ALA A 465 34.51 -14.02 19.56
CA ALA A 465 35.37 -13.56 20.65
C ALA A 465 36.41 -12.51 20.20
N GLN A 466 36.77 -12.50 18.91
CA GLN A 466 37.69 -11.54 18.30
C GLN A 466 36.97 -10.29 17.77
N ARG A 467 35.67 -10.12 18.09
CA ARG A 467 34.79 -9.05 17.61
C ARG A 467 34.61 -9.05 16.10
N GLN A 468 34.73 -10.21 15.45
CA GLN A 468 34.51 -10.37 14.02
C GLN A 468 33.14 -10.99 13.75
N PRO A 469 32.44 -10.59 12.68
CA PRO A 469 31.20 -11.22 12.30
C PRO A 469 31.42 -12.64 11.77
N ARG A 470 30.69 -13.60 12.30
CA ARG A 470 30.60 -14.98 11.83
C ARG A 470 29.19 -15.30 11.38
N TRP A 471 29.08 -15.91 10.21
CA TRP A 471 27.81 -16.15 9.56
C TRP A 471 27.46 -17.63 9.64
N LYS A 472 26.21 -17.96 10.03
CA LYS A 472 25.72 -19.35 10.03
C LYS A 472 25.46 -19.83 8.59
N ALA A 473 25.13 -18.90 7.70
CA ALA A 473 24.96 -19.09 6.27
C ALA A 473 26.08 -18.35 5.51
N ALA A 474 25.95 -18.19 4.20
CA ALA A 474 26.83 -17.31 3.45
C ALA A 474 26.82 -15.89 4.03
N ALA A 475 27.98 -15.23 4.06
CA ALA A 475 28.08 -13.87 4.55
C ALA A 475 27.15 -12.96 3.74
N PRO A 476 26.46 -11.99 4.38
CA PRO A 476 25.75 -10.96 3.65
C PRO A 476 26.71 -10.22 2.73
N ALA A 477 26.17 -9.61 1.69
CA ALA A 477 26.95 -8.69 0.88
C ALA A 477 27.44 -7.53 1.75
N ARG A 478 28.56 -6.93 1.37
CA ARG A 478 29.20 -5.84 2.12
C ARG A 478 28.25 -4.68 2.48
N PHE A 479 27.22 -4.46 1.67
CA PHE A 479 26.24 -3.38 1.81
C PHE A 479 24.83 -3.85 2.16
N THR A 480 24.65 -5.14 2.43
CA THR A 480 23.39 -5.65 2.93
C THR A 480 23.07 -4.97 4.25
N PRO A 481 21.88 -4.37 4.40
CA PRO A 481 21.43 -3.83 5.68
C PRO A 481 21.47 -4.92 6.76
N LEU A 482 22.10 -4.59 7.89
CA LEU A 482 22.18 -5.45 9.06
C LEU A 482 21.35 -4.85 10.19
N GLN A 483 20.72 -5.71 10.97
CA GLN A 483 20.19 -5.37 12.28
C GLN A 483 21.17 -5.85 13.34
N TRP A 484 21.33 -5.08 14.41
CA TRP A 484 22.21 -5.44 15.51
C TRP A 484 21.42 -5.63 16.79
N PHE A 485 21.60 -6.80 17.39
CA PHE A 485 21.01 -7.16 18.67
C PHE A 485 22.08 -7.63 19.64
N ARG A 486 21.86 -7.36 20.92
CA ARG A 486 22.66 -7.90 22.02
C ARG A 486 21.84 -8.93 22.80
N PRO A 487 22.29 -10.19 22.91
CA PRO A 487 21.65 -11.16 23.77
C PRO A 487 21.78 -10.76 25.25
N ALA A 488 20.67 -10.84 25.97
CA ALA A 488 20.55 -10.55 27.39
C ALA A 488 20.32 -11.82 28.25
N GLY A 489 20.19 -12.99 27.61
CA GLY A 489 20.01 -14.30 28.26
C GLY A 489 18.86 -15.11 27.66
N GLU A 490 18.68 -16.36 28.10
CA GLU A 490 17.67 -17.28 27.56
C GLU A 490 16.28 -17.02 28.17
N LEU A 491 15.25 -16.92 27.33
CA LEU A 491 13.85 -16.81 27.77
C LEU A 491 13.19 -18.18 27.82
N LYS A 492 12.42 -18.39 28.89
CA LYS A 492 11.60 -19.59 29.07
C LYS A 492 10.16 -19.19 29.34
N ASP A 493 9.23 -19.97 28.80
CA ASP A 493 7.81 -19.83 29.11
C ASP A 493 7.47 -20.35 30.52
N SER A 494 6.21 -20.22 30.92
CA SER A 494 5.72 -20.70 32.22
C SER A 494 5.80 -22.22 32.41
N ALA A 495 5.96 -22.99 31.32
CA ALA A 495 6.17 -24.43 31.33
C ALA A 495 7.66 -24.80 31.26
N GLY A 496 8.57 -23.82 31.34
CA GLY A 496 10.02 -24.03 31.27
C GLY A 496 10.56 -24.30 29.86
N ARG A 497 9.73 -24.20 28.82
CA ARG A 497 10.16 -24.38 27.42
C ARG A 497 10.89 -23.14 26.95
N SER A 498 12.01 -23.33 26.26
CA SER A 498 12.77 -22.22 25.67
C SER A 498 11.94 -21.50 24.60
N LEU A 499 11.89 -20.18 24.70
CA LEU A 499 11.37 -19.28 23.66
C LEU A 499 12.51 -18.68 22.81
N GLY A 500 13.77 -19.01 23.13
CA GLY A 500 14.99 -18.45 22.55
C GLY A 500 15.62 -17.34 23.39
N PRO A 501 16.73 -16.74 22.91
CA PRO A 501 17.41 -15.66 23.64
C PRO A 501 16.58 -14.37 23.62
N LEU A 502 16.59 -13.64 24.73
CA LEU A 502 16.17 -12.24 24.78
C LEU A 502 17.20 -11.41 23.99
N LEU A 503 16.78 -10.92 22.84
CA LEU A 503 17.56 -10.02 22.00
C LEU A 503 17.13 -8.57 22.25
N LEU A 504 18.08 -7.73 22.64
CA LEU A 504 17.88 -6.29 22.83
C LEU A 504 18.44 -5.54 21.61
N PRO A 505 17.63 -4.76 20.89
CA PRO A 505 18.11 -4.01 19.72
C PRO A 505 19.17 -2.99 20.14
N GLN A 506 20.15 -2.77 19.27
CA GLN A 506 21.21 -1.78 19.45
C GLN A 506 21.12 -0.76 18.31
N ALA A 507 21.06 0.52 18.67
CA ALA A 507 21.07 1.60 17.68
C ALA A 507 22.49 1.76 17.10
N PRO A 508 22.66 1.75 15.77
CA PRO A 508 23.96 2.04 15.18
C PRO A 508 24.31 3.52 15.34
N ALA A 509 25.59 3.83 15.51
CA ALA A 509 26.06 5.21 15.70
C ALA A 509 25.78 6.10 14.47
N LYS A 510 25.71 5.50 13.27
CA LYS A 510 25.51 6.20 11.99
C LYS A 510 24.10 6.06 11.40
N GLY A 511 23.12 5.62 12.20
CA GLY A 511 21.73 5.44 11.76
C GLY A 511 21.48 4.25 10.82
N PHE A 512 22.49 3.78 10.10
CA PHE A 512 22.42 2.62 9.21
C PHE A 512 23.61 1.67 9.47
N LEU A 513 23.32 0.36 9.51
CA LEU A 513 24.33 -0.68 9.74
C LEU A 513 24.43 -1.60 8.53
N ASN A 514 25.66 -1.86 8.09
CA ASN A 514 26.02 -2.89 7.10
C ASN A 514 27.43 -3.42 7.42
N LEU A 515 27.91 -4.41 6.67
CA LEU A 515 29.25 -5.00 6.87
C LEU A 515 30.40 -3.98 6.73
N SER A 516 30.25 -2.92 5.93
CA SER A 516 31.29 -1.88 5.75
C SER A 516 31.42 -0.92 6.94
N VAL A 517 30.33 -0.62 7.64
CA VAL A 517 30.34 0.29 8.79
C VAL A 517 30.36 -0.44 10.13
N LEU A 518 30.04 -1.74 10.15
CA LEU A 518 30.12 -2.61 11.33
C LEU A 518 31.45 -2.51 12.10
N PRO A 519 32.65 -2.42 11.46
CA PRO A 519 33.91 -2.26 12.19
C PRO A 519 34.00 -0.96 13.00
N GLY A 520 33.24 0.08 12.61
CA GLY A 520 33.15 1.35 13.33
C GLY A 520 32.17 1.34 14.50
N GLU A 521 31.42 0.26 14.70
CA GLU A 521 30.43 0.12 15.78
C GLU A 521 31.03 -0.58 17.01
N LYS A 522 30.50 -0.28 18.20
CA LYS A 522 30.93 -0.88 19.47
C LYS A 522 30.29 -2.26 19.71
N THR A 523 30.59 -3.21 18.82
CA THR A 523 30.12 -4.59 18.92
C THR A 523 30.80 -5.36 20.05
N ALA A 524 30.08 -6.32 20.64
CA ALA A 524 30.56 -7.20 21.69
C ALA A 524 30.45 -8.68 21.26
N PRO A 525 31.32 -9.57 21.77
CA PRO A 525 31.18 -11.00 21.55
C PRO A 525 29.79 -11.50 21.95
N GLY A 526 29.16 -12.30 21.08
CA GLY A 526 27.81 -12.80 21.24
C GLY A 526 26.71 -11.91 20.65
N ASP A 527 27.00 -10.67 20.24
CA ASP A 527 26.03 -9.84 19.53
C ASP A 527 25.54 -10.56 18.26
N VAL A 528 24.24 -10.46 17.98
CA VAL A 528 23.58 -11.11 16.85
C VAL A 528 23.34 -10.07 15.76
N LEU A 529 23.77 -10.41 14.54
CA LEU A 529 23.52 -9.62 13.34
C LEU A 529 22.49 -10.32 12.47
N ARG A 530 21.41 -9.63 12.12
CA ARG A 530 20.39 -10.20 11.23
C ARG A 530 20.31 -9.46 9.91
N PHE A 531 20.00 -10.19 8.84
CA PHE A 531 19.79 -9.60 7.52
C PHE A 531 18.75 -10.39 6.72
N SER A 532 18.13 -9.73 5.75
CA SER A 532 17.16 -10.33 4.83
C SER A 532 17.68 -10.24 3.38
N GLY A 533 17.58 -11.32 2.63
CA GLY A 533 17.92 -11.37 1.20
C GLY A 533 18.88 -12.51 0.81
N SER A 534 18.89 -12.85 -0.47
CA SER A 534 19.83 -13.84 -1.02
C SER A 534 21.28 -13.36 -0.85
N ALA A 535 22.19 -14.31 -0.61
CA ALA A 535 23.63 -14.07 -0.43
C ALA A 535 24.37 -13.58 -1.70
N ALA A 536 23.64 -13.17 -2.75
CA ALA A 536 24.26 -12.61 -3.95
C ALA A 536 24.69 -11.14 -3.68
N PRO A 537 25.93 -10.77 -4.00
CA PRO A 537 26.52 -9.49 -3.65
C PRO A 537 26.13 -8.35 -4.61
N GLU A 538 24.84 -8.09 -4.80
CA GLU A 538 24.42 -6.93 -5.59
C GLU A 538 24.63 -5.65 -4.76
N PRO A 539 25.49 -4.71 -5.20
CA PRO A 539 25.76 -3.49 -4.46
C PRO A 539 24.54 -2.57 -4.47
N LEU A 540 24.29 -1.90 -3.34
CA LEU A 540 23.20 -0.94 -3.20
C LEU A 540 23.66 0.45 -3.62
N VAL A 541 22.93 1.09 -4.54
CA VAL A 541 23.26 2.42 -5.09
C VAL A 541 22.05 3.33 -4.95
N ALA A 542 22.24 4.53 -4.40
CA ALA A 542 21.20 5.54 -4.39
C ALA A 542 21.03 6.13 -5.81
N MET A 543 19.81 6.11 -6.34
CA MET A 543 19.44 6.78 -7.59
C MET A 543 18.71 8.08 -7.24
N ALA A 544 19.31 9.19 -7.63
CA ALA A 544 18.69 10.51 -7.52
C ALA A 544 17.70 10.75 -8.66
N PRO A 545 16.65 11.58 -8.45
CA PRO A 545 15.81 12.05 -9.54
C PRO A 545 16.67 12.73 -10.62
N PRO A 546 16.26 12.68 -11.89
CA PRO A 546 17.07 13.31 -12.91
C PRO A 546 17.02 14.83 -12.84
N LEU A 547 18.13 15.44 -13.22
CA LEU A 547 18.21 16.86 -13.47
C LEU A 547 17.81 17.13 -14.92
N VAL A 548 16.69 17.81 -15.12
CA VAL A 548 16.14 18.18 -16.43
C VAL A 548 15.85 19.68 -16.45
N GLU A 549 16.64 20.43 -17.22
CA GLU A 549 16.34 21.83 -17.53
C GLU A 549 15.26 21.90 -18.60
N ASN A 550 14.21 22.70 -18.38
CA ASN A 550 13.11 22.93 -19.34
C ASN A 550 12.48 21.63 -19.86
N GLN A 551 11.88 20.84 -18.95
CA GLN A 551 11.23 19.56 -19.26
C GLN A 551 10.21 19.69 -20.42
N PRO A 552 10.41 19.01 -21.57
CA PRO A 552 9.47 19.08 -22.68
C PRO A 552 8.19 18.31 -22.35
N ALA A 553 7.06 18.75 -22.93
CA ALA A 553 5.73 18.21 -22.62
C ALA A 553 5.53 16.72 -22.92
N TRP A 554 6.35 16.13 -23.79
CA TRP A 554 6.32 14.69 -24.11
C TRP A 554 7.05 13.83 -23.06
N LEU A 555 7.91 14.42 -22.23
CA LEU A 555 8.69 13.67 -21.24
C LEU A 555 7.84 13.40 -19.99
N PRO A 556 7.74 12.14 -19.51
CA PRO A 556 7.08 11.84 -18.25
C PRO A 556 7.67 12.65 -17.11
N GLU A 557 6.87 12.95 -16.09
CA GLU A 557 7.33 13.70 -14.90
C GLU A 557 8.67 13.15 -14.38
N ALA A 558 9.60 14.04 -14.01
CA ALA A 558 10.98 13.67 -13.65
C ALA A 558 11.06 12.55 -12.61
N ARG A 559 10.09 12.49 -11.68
CA ARG A 559 9.97 11.44 -10.65
C ARG A 559 9.78 10.01 -11.19
N TRP A 560 9.38 9.83 -12.45
CA TRP A 560 9.24 8.52 -13.11
C TRP A 560 10.50 8.07 -13.83
N LEU A 561 11.34 9.01 -14.24
CA LEU A 561 12.56 8.71 -14.96
C LEU A 561 13.59 7.96 -14.09
N ALA A 562 13.66 8.25 -12.79
CA ALA A 562 14.54 7.55 -11.85
C ALA A 562 14.18 6.05 -11.70
N PRO A 563 12.93 5.63 -11.39
CA PRO A 563 12.58 4.22 -11.36
C PRO A 563 12.74 3.54 -12.73
N MET A 564 12.41 4.22 -13.84
CA MET A 564 12.61 3.66 -15.19
C MET A 564 14.10 3.43 -15.51
N ALA A 565 14.97 4.38 -15.18
CA ALA A 565 16.40 4.27 -15.40
C ALA A 565 17.03 3.21 -14.48
N ALA A 566 16.62 3.16 -13.22
CA ALA A 566 17.02 2.11 -12.29
C ALA A 566 16.63 0.73 -12.82
N GLN A 567 15.39 0.56 -13.29
CA GLN A 567 14.93 -0.68 -13.92
C GLN A 567 15.76 -1.07 -15.15
N ALA A 568 16.12 -0.12 -16.01
CA ALA A 568 16.95 -0.40 -17.18
C ALA A 568 18.38 -0.84 -16.81
N LEU A 569 18.88 -0.40 -15.65
CA LEU A 569 20.19 -0.79 -15.12
C LEU A 569 20.16 -2.12 -14.35
N MET A 570 18.98 -2.60 -13.95
CA MET A 570 18.79 -3.87 -13.24
C MET A 570 18.88 -5.06 -14.22
N GLY A 571 20.10 -5.52 -14.50
CA GLY A 571 20.38 -6.78 -15.22
C GLY A 571 20.80 -7.94 -14.28
N PRO A 572 20.95 -9.19 -14.79
CA PRO A 572 21.43 -10.31 -13.98
C PRO A 572 22.84 -10.02 -13.40
N GLY A 573 22.97 -9.93 -12.06
CA GLY A 573 24.23 -9.61 -11.37
C GLY A 573 24.58 -8.11 -11.31
N SER A 574 23.56 -7.25 -11.32
CA SER A 574 23.70 -5.78 -11.33
C SER A 574 23.58 -5.16 -9.93
N CYS A 575 23.40 -3.84 -9.86
CA CYS A 575 23.21 -3.10 -8.63
C CYS A 575 21.73 -3.08 -8.21
N ARG A 576 21.46 -3.03 -6.90
CA ARG A 576 20.13 -2.69 -6.37
C ARG A 576 20.04 -1.17 -6.19
N PHE A 577 18.89 -0.58 -6.51
CA PHE A 577 18.73 0.87 -6.46
C PHE A 577 17.80 1.33 -5.34
N LEU A 578 18.26 2.27 -4.51
CA LEU A 578 17.40 3.04 -3.59
C LEU A 578 16.99 4.34 -4.28
N LEU A 579 15.71 4.66 -4.34
CA LEU A 579 15.28 5.97 -4.83
C LEU A 579 15.32 6.98 -3.68
N VAL A 580 16.11 8.04 -3.82
CA VAL A 580 16.27 9.08 -2.80
C VAL A 580 15.82 10.44 -3.33
N GLU A 581 14.98 11.14 -2.57
CA GLU A 581 14.74 12.57 -2.77
C GLU A 581 15.95 13.33 -2.21
N GLU A 582 16.42 14.37 -2.90
CA GLU A 582 17.77 14.94 -2.71
C GLU A 582 18.09 15.32 -1.24
N ALA A 583 19.15 14.72 -0.67
CA ALA A 583 19.98 15.17 0.48
C ALA A 583 20.46 13.99 1.38
N SER A 584 21.24 13.05 0.81
CA SER A 584 21.91 12.00 1.60
C SER A 584 23.41 12.01 1.34
N SER A 585 24.22 11.94 2.38
CA SER A 585 25.68 11.83 2.27
C SER A 585 26.07 10.46 1.67
N GLY A 586 26.69 10.45 0.49
CA GLY A 586 27.21 9.23 -0.15
C GLY A 586 27.29 9.29 -1.69
N PRO A 587 27.89 8.27 -2.34
CA PRO A 587 27.89 8.15 -3.79
C PRO A 587 26.48 7.83 -4.29
N ARG A 588 26.01 8.62 -5.26
CA ARG A 588 24.71 8.49 -5.90
C ARG A 588 24.84 8.43 -7.41
N MET A 589 23.97 7.64 -8.01
CA MET A 589 23.73 7.64 -9.43
C MET A 589 22.81 8.82 -9.76
N VAL A 590 23.29 9.73 -10.60
CA VAL A 590 22.54 10.88 -11.09
C VAL A 590 22.33 10.70 -12.58
N LEU A 591 21.05 10.65 -12.98
CA LEU A 591 20.66 10.78 -14.37
C LEU A 591 20.53 12.27 -14.69
N GLN A 592 21.11 12.73 -15.78
CA GLN A 592 20.94 14.09 -16.29
C GLN A 592 20.43 13.99 -17.72
N ALA A 593 19.34 14.71 -18.02
CA ALA A 593 18.80 14.81 -19.36
C ALA A 593 18.78 16.30 -19.76
N SER A 594 19.39 16.61 -20.90
CA SER A 594 19.55 17.99 -21.38
C SER A 594 19.38 18.05 -22.90
N ALA A 595 19.14 19.25 -23.42
CA ALA A 595 18.95 19.48 -24.86
C ALA A 595 17.87 18.55 -25.46
N LEU A 596 16.80 18.29 -24.70
CA LEU A 596 15.70 17.44 -25.13
C LEU A 596 14.81 18.22 -26.10
N ALA A 597 14.60 17.69 -27.30
CA ALA A 597 13.73 18.29 -28.28
C ALA A 597 12.92 17.24 -29.06
N SER A 598 11.82 17.70 -29.66
CA SER A 598 11.05 16.92 -30.62
C SER A 598 10.68 17.83 -31.79
N ALA A 599 10.96 17.39 -33.02
CA ALA A 599 10.55 18.09 -34.23
C ALA A 599 9.66 17.17 -35.06
N THR A 600 8.48 17.64 -35.43
CA THR A 600 7.55 16.90 -36.30
C THR A 600 7.58 17.53 -37.69
N GLN A 601 7.91 16.72 -38.70
CA GLN A 601 7.90 17.10 -40.10
C GLN A 601 7.10 16.06 -40.89
N GLY A 602 5.92 16.46 -41.38
CA GLY A 602 4.99 15.53 -42.02
C GLY A 602 4.61 14.38 -41.08
N ASP A 603 4.83 13.16 -41.54
CA ASP A 603 4.49 11.90 -40.83
C ASP A 603 5.63 11.36 -39.95
N THR A 604 6.70 12.14 -39.76
CA THR A 604 7.85 11.74 -38.96
C THR A 604 8.06 12.71 -37.81
N THR A 605 8.18 12.17 -36.60
CA THR A 605 8.63 12.93 -35.42
C THR A 605 10.01 12.43 -35.02
N THR A 606 10.97 13.34 -34.99
CA THR A 606 12.33 13.06 -34.52
C THR A 606 12.48 13.56 -33.10
N PHE A 607 12.81 12.65 -32.19
CA PHE A 607 13.18 12.95 -30.82
C PHE A 607 14.69 13.03 -30.73
N THR A 608 15.19 14.12 -30.12
CA THR A 608 16.62 14.31 -29.87
C THR A 608 16.86 14.56 -28.39
N GLY A 609 18.03 14.16 -27.91
CA GLY A 609 18.39 14.38 -26.51
C GLY A 609 19.80 14.01 -26.16
N GLN A 610 20.33 14.68 -25.14
CA GLN A 610 21.60 14.32 -24.50
C GLN A 610 21.31 13.74 -23.11
N TRP A 611 21.73 12.51 -22.90
CA TRP A 611 21.52 11.76 -21.67
C TRP A 611 22.85 11.42 -21.05
N ARG A 612 23.01 11.70 -19.76
CA ARG A 612 24.24 11.46 -19.02
C ARG A 612 23.92 10.75 -17.72
N LEU A 613 24.63 9.67 -17.45
CA LEU A 613 24.58 8.95 -16.18
C LEU A 613 25.91 9.17 -15.47
N ARG A 614 25.86 9.60 -14.20
CA ARG A 614 27.05 9.85 -13.40
C ARG A 614 26.93 9.16 -12.06
N LEU A 615 27.96 8.40 -11.68
CA LEU A 615 28.12 7.95 -10.30
C LEU A 615 29.00 8.97 -9.58
N GLN A 616 28.44 9.73 -8.63
CA GLN A 616 29.17 10.79 -7.95
C GLN A 616 28.79 10.96 -6.48
N SER A 617 29.78 11.31 -5.66
CA SER A 617 29.55 11.85 -4.32
C SER A 617 29.35 13.36 -4.38
N GLU A 618 28.69 13.93 -3.37
CA GLU A 618 28.49 15.37 -3.26
C GLU A 618 29.83 16.13 -3.27
N GLY A 619 29.98 17.13 -4.15
CA GLY A 619 31.18 17.95 -4.27
C GLY A 619 32.42 17.29 -4.89
N ALA A 620 32.33 16.04 -5.38
CA ALA A 620 33.45 15.30 -5.96
C ALA A 620 33.32 15.13 -7.48
N GLU A 621 34.44 14.88 -8.17
CA GLU A 621 34.41 14.38 -9.55
C GLU A 621 33.70 13.01 -9.59
N PRO A 622 32.87 12.74 -10.61
CA PRO A 622 32.16 11.48 -10.72
C PRO A 622 33.12 10.33 -11.04
N LEU A 623 32.96 9.24 -10.31
CA LEU A 623 33.73 8.01 -10.43
C LEU A 623 33.43 7.25 -11.73
N MET A 624 32.26 7.51 -12.33
CA MET A 624 31.91 7.02 -13.65
C MET A 624 31.02 8.03 -14.37
N LYS A 625 31.30 8.24 -15.66
CA LYS A 625 30.49 9.05 -16.58
C LYS A 625 30.09 8.18 -17.77
N ALA A 626 28.81 7.92 -17.96
CA ALA A 626 28.26 7.39 -19.21
C ALA A 626 27.41 8.47 -19.87
N GLY A 627 27.42 8.52 -21.20
CA GLY A 627 26.70 9.54 -21.94
C GLY A 627 26.28 9.02 -23.30
N LEU A 628 25.17 9.53 -23.79
CA LEU A 628 24.62 9.20 -25.10
C LEU A 628 23.96 10.46 -25.67
N GLN A 629 24.21 10.72 -26.95
CA GLN A 629 23.39 11.60 -27.76
C GLN A 629 22.54 10.71 -28.66
N THR A 630 21.23 10.91 -28.61
CA THR A 630 20.28 10.08 -29.34
C THR A 630 19.45 10.92 -30.26
N ASP A 631 19.40 10.50 -31.53
CA ASP A 631 18.46 10.99 -32.51
C ASP A 631 17.60 9.77 -32.94
N HIS A 632 16.30 9.85 -32.68
CA HIS A 632 15.36 8.76 -32.95
C HIS A 632 14.19 9.29 -33.76
N ALA A 633 14.14 8.90 -35.03
CA ALA A 633 13.03 9.20 -35.91
C ALA A 633 11.95 8.11 -35.78
N GLN A 634 10.76 8.52 -35.37
CA GLN A 634 9.55 7.70 -35.33
C GLN A 634 8.64 8.12 -36.50
N LYS A 635 8.23 7.15 -37.31
CA LYS A 635 7.41 7.37 -38.51
C LYS A 635 6.02 6.77 -38.29
N LEU A 636 4.99 7.51 -38.69
CA LEU A 636 3.62 7.05 -38.63
C LEU A 636 3.40 5.87 -39.60
N GLU A 637 2.93 4.73 -39.09
CA GLU A 637 2.80 3.49 -39.87
C GLU A 637 1.70 3.56 -40.95
N ASN A 638 0.71 4.47 -40.83
CA ASN A 638 -0.37 4.62 -41.81
C ASN A 638 -0.79 6.09 -42.02
N PRO A 639 -0.16 6.83 -42.95
CA PRO A 639 -0.30 8.28 -43.09
C PRO A 639 -1.66 8.75 -43.62
N ALA A 640 -2.46 7.86 -44.22
CA ALA A 640 -3.69 8.25 -44.88
C ALA A 640 -4.73 8.88 -43.93
N GLN A 641 -4.72 8.53 -42.63
CA GLN A 641 -5.68 9.05 -41.63
C GLN A 641 -5.04 9.16 -40.22
N ALA A 642 -4.03 10.01 -40.09
CA ALA A 642 -3.41 10.32 -38.81
C ALA A 642 -4.39 10.97 -37.81
N LEU A 643 -4.20 10.69 -36.52
CA LEU A 643 -4.90 11.34 -35.42
C LEU A 643 -4.52 12.83 -35.34
N ARG A 644 -5.46 13.66 -34.89
CA ARG A 644 -5.26 15.09 -34.64
C ARG A 644 -5.60 15.44 -33.18
N PRO A 645 -4.66 16.00 -32.41
CA PRO A 645 -3.21 16.13 -32.71
C PRO A 645 -2.55 14.74 -32.84
N LEU A 646 -1.32 14.61 -33.34
CA LEU A 646 -0.62 13.32 -33.38
C LEU A 646 -0.29 12.79 -31.97
N ASP A 647 -0.31 11.47 -31.75
CA ASP A 647 0.08 10.86 -30.46
C ASP A 647 1.61 10.74 -30.32
N THR A 648 2.27 11.89 -30.13
CA THR A 648 3.72 11.95 -29.92
C THR A 648 4.16 11.34 -28.59
N GLY A 649 3.23 11.18 -27.63
CA GLY A 649 3.55 10.64 -26.31
C GLY A 649 3.85 9.14 -26.33
N ALA A 650 3.19 8.36 -27.18
CA ALA A 650 3.48 6.93 -27.32
C ALA A 650 4.91 6.71 -27.87
N TRP A 651 5.23 7.43 -28.96
CA TRP A 651 6.55 7.42 -29.58
C TRP A 651 7.66 7.90 -28.65
N ALA A 652 7.36 8.92 -27.82
CA ALA A 652 8.29 9.42 -26.82
C ALA A 652 8.65 8.37 -25.76
N MET A 653 7.68 7.52 -25.37
CA MET A 653 7.93 6.43 -24.41
C MET A 653 8.80 5.32 -25.00
N ASP A 654 8.60 4.97 -26.27
CA ASP A 654 9.47 4.01 -26.97
C ASP A 654 10.90 4.55 -27.06
N TYR A 655 11.04 5.82 -27.48
CA TYR A 655 12.32 6.53 -27.48
C TYR A 655 12.99 6.52 -26.10
N LEU A 656 12.24 6.80 -25.03
CA LEU A 656 12.77 6.82 -23.67
C LEU A 656 13.26 5.43 -23.24
N ARG A 657 12.47 4.36 -23.47
CA ARG A 657 12.87 2.98 -23.12
C ARG A 657 14.15 2.59 -23.86
N ASP A 658 14.21 2.85 -25.16
CA ASP A 658 15.39 2.56 -25.97
C ASP A 658 16.61 3.34 -25.52
N THR A 659 16.43 4.62 -25.19
CA THR A 659 17.51 5.48 -24.73
C THR A 659 18.05 5.04 -23.37
N LEU A 660 17.18 4.73 -22.41
CA LEU A 660 17.58 4.24 -21.10
C LEU A 660 18.28 2.88 -21.19
N ARG A 661 17.80 1.98 -22.06
CA ARG A 661 18.46 0.69 -22.33
C ARG A 661 19.86 0.90 -22.91
N ARG A 662 20.01 1.73 -23.94
CA ARG A 662 21.34 2.03 -24.55
C ARG A 662 22.28 2.73 -23.57
N LEU A 663 21.74 3.61 -22.72
CA LEU A 663 22.51 4.26 -21.66
C LEU A 663 22.98 3.25 -20.61
N ALA A 664 22.14 2.29 -20.23
CA ALA A 664 22.50 1.19 -19.34
C ALA A 664 23.58 0.28 -19.95
N GLU A 665 23.46 -0.08 -21.23
CA GLU A 665 24.50 -0.82 -21.96
C GLU A 665 25.84 -0.05 -22.00
N SER A 666 25.78 1.27 -22.21
CA SER A 666 26.96 2.15 -22.18
C SER A 666 27.60 2.18 -20.78
N ALA A 667 26.80 2.27 -19.73
CA ALA A 667 27.27 2.21 -18.35
C ALA A 667 27.88 0.84 -18.01
N ALA A 668 27.27 -0.26 -18.46
CA ALA A 668 27.80 -1.61 -18.30
C ALA A 668 29.16 -1.78 -18.99
N LYS A 669 29.32 -1.29 -20.23
CA LYS A 669 30.61 -1.27 -20.95
C LYS A 669 31.69 -0.47 -20.24
N LYS A 670 31.32 0.53 -19.44
CA LYS A 670 32.24 1.31 -18.59
C LYS A 670 32.44 0.69 -17.20
N ASN A 671 32.15 -0.60 -17.05
CA ASN A 671 32.30 -1.35 -15.81
C ASN A 671 31.60 -0.70 -14.62
N LEU A 672 30.33 -0.29 -14.79
CA LEU A 672 29.49 0.29 -13.72
C LEU A 672 29.62 -0.48 -12.40
N ASN A 673 29.55 -1.81 -12.43
CA ASN A 673 29.70 -2.65 -11.23
C ASN A 673 31.06 -2.44 -10.53
N GLN A 674 32.16 -2.34 -11.28
CA GLN A 674 33.48 -2.07 -10.68
C GLN A 674 33.55 -0.64 -10.13
N ALA A 675 33.01 0.35 -10.84
CA ALA A 675 32.99 1.74 -10.37
C ALA A 675 32.16 1.88 -9.09
N VAL A 676 31.04 1.18 -8.99
CA VAL A 676 30.23 1.11 -7.77
C VAL A 676 31.01 0.44 -6.65
N LEU A 677 31.63 -0.71 -6.90
CA LEU A 677 32.44 -1.40 -5.88
C LEU A 677 33.63 -0.54 -5.41
N ALA A 678 34.32 0.15 -6.33
CA ALA A 678 35.42 1.06 -6.03
C ALA A 678 34.97 2.28 -5.21
N SER A 679 33.82 2.88 -5.57
CA SER A 679 33.22 4.01 -4.83
C SER A 679 32.88 3.66 -3.39
N GLN A 680 32.75 2.37 -3.10
CA GLN A 680 32.42 1.84 -1.79
C GLN A 680 33.63 1.21 -1.08
N GLN A 681 34.82 1.20 -1.72
CA GLN A 681 36.08 0.71 -1.17
C GLN A 681 36.95 1.82 -0.58
N GLU A 682 36.82 3.07 -1.03
CA GLU A 682 37.57 4.19 -0.47
C GLU A 682 37.17 4.42 1.01
N PRO A 683 38.10 4.25 1.97
CA PRO A 683 37.89 4.75 3.31
C PRO A 683 37.89 6.28 3.23
N ARG A 684 36.84 6.91 3.74
CA ARG A 684 36.91 8.34 4.11
C ARG A 684 37.65 8.47 5.42
#